data_AF-A0A425WLI1-F1
#
_entry.id   AF-A0A425WLI1-F1
#
_cell.length_a   1.000
_cell.length_b   1.000
_cell.length_c   1.000
_cell.angle_alpha   90.00
_cell.angle_beta   90.00
_cell.angle_gamma   90.00
#
_symmetry.space_group_name_H-M   'P 1'
#
loop_
_entity.id
_entity.type
_entity.pdbx_description
1 polymer ?
#
loop_
_entity_poly.entity_id
_entity_poly.type
_entity_poly.pdbx_seq_one_letter_code
_entity_poly.pdbx_strand_id
1 'polypeptide(L)'
;MLAFQDVGFSYDSDTDVLHDISFSVAPGSCVAVVGANGSGKSTVASLANATYLPSTGKVSVDKDSTADTSELEIKQRVAIVRQDPTTQIVSSRVADEVAFGPHNLGMTGAALRERVDYALRVVGLADKEDADTEELSGGEQVCLSVASALAMKPRYVVLDEVGAQLDVTMRERIRSQWVAAKCAGTGILLITHEPTDLLWADTVVVLHEGRIGWSGSSDQFFSDAKALTMAEMDTLPFAQALHMTLGNGLTCSQLAGDDGTVKIDELASFAPQHNLTAKLRACFERAHHYEPSHKRTPLLELKGGCACYGKQQVLNSIDLTIHSKEILLVAGRSGSGKSTLARCCAGVQPLSSGRCTLKGRPVHAGEIGLSFQRPHSQLFCDMVSEDIGFGPTNIGMPPERVSQAVQDSCESLSIPSTMLPRHPLTLSGGYQRRVAIAGVVAMQPPVYVFDEPGAGLDAAGKSQIHRLLHSLARQGAGILLVSHDLDEWIPEADRVALLAQGTLVGLYPAHEVVQRPELLRQVELAVPPELALRSYLEGRTVPAAPAAQPDGKPIVPGQLSVLERCDARIKALALILVTVATFMAQGPVAFAALAGILVLVCALSPIHPCDIAHGVRPTLIILIVVLLINSLRFDGTGDLQLGYLSASSIGALRGACAVLRIVLIVGFALVVASSTTPPEGADGVARLLQPLRNLEVAVDDVSMTMALALRFLPVSAQEFAQIKDAQEARALDFSKGNIAERLGHWNAVLVPAIVALFRRSDEVALALNDRAYGAHARIPEAKPLGVRDIALLVVSCGVVVIAGSGL
;
A
#
# COMPACT_ATOMS: atom_id res chain seq x y z
N MET A 1 28.94 -17.68 -5.60
CA MET A 1 28.93 -16.50 -4.72
C MET A 1 28.39 -15.34 -5.52
N LEU A 2 27.52 -14.50 -4.94
CA LEU A 2 27.21 -13.19 -5.50
C LEU A 2 28.36 -12.24 -5.12
N ALA A 3 29.07 -11.67 -6.09
CA ALA A 3 30.28 -10.91 -5.84
C ALA A 3 30.29 -9.58 -6.61
N PHE A 4 30.63 -8.51 -5.87
CA PHE A 4 30.92 -7.17 -6.36
C PHE A 4 32.44 -6.99 -6.36
N GLN A 5 33.00 -6.57 -7.49
CA GLN A 5 34.43 -6.35 -7.69
C GLN A 5 34.66 -4.97 -8.29
N ASP A 6 35.17 -4.06 -7.46
CA ASP A 6 35.54 -2.69 -7.78
C ASP A 6 34.42 -1.93 -8.50
N VAL A 7 33.19 -2.14 -8.02
CA VAL A 7 31.98 -1.69 -8.69
C VAL A 7 31.79 -0.19 -8.50
N GLY A 8 31.70 0.53 -9.61
CA GLY A 8 31.21 1.90 -9.67
C GLY A 8 29.92 1.99 -10.48
N PHE A 9 29.05 2.93 -10.13
CA PHE A 9 27.76 3.10 -10.80
C PHE A 9 27.29 4.56 -10.77
N SER A 10 26.67 4.97 -11.87
CA SER A 10 26.00 6.26 -12.02
C SER A 10 24.70 6.10 -12.80
N TYR A 11 23.62 6.79 -12.38
CA TYR A 11 22.35 6.79 -13.12
C TYR A 11 22.38 7.72 -14.35
N ASP A 12 23.21 8.76 -14.31
CA ASP A 12 23.44 9.73 -15.37
C ASP A 12 24.94 9.95 -15.61
N SER A 13 25.34 10.82 -16.53
CA SER A 13 26.77 11.08 -16.79
C SER A 13 27.46 11.92 -15.72
N ASP A 14 26.70 12.53 -14.81
CA ASP A 14 27.15 13.67 -14.03
C ASP A 14 27.29 13.34 -12.53
N THR A 15 26.67 12.25 -12.04
CA THR A 15 26.61 11.95 -10.61
C THR A 15 26.87 10.48 -10.28
N ASP A 16 28.13 10.15 -10.02
CA ASP A 16 28.49 8.83 -9.48
C ASP A 16 27.80 8.57 -8.14
N VAL A 17 27.14 7.42 -8.03
CA VAL A 17 26.41 6.96 -6.83
C VAL A 17 27.23 5.98 -6.01
N LEU A 18 27.97 5.09 -6.68
CA LEU A 18 28.81 4.08 -6.05
C LEU A 18 30.23 4.18 -6.58
N HIS A 19 31.20 3.94 -5.69
CA HIS A 19 32.62 3.99 -5.98
C HIS A 19 33.37 2.82 -5.34
N ASP A 20 34.06 2.03 -6.17
CA ASP A 20 35.00 0.99 -5.74
C ASP A 20 34.39 -0.02 -4.75
N ILE A 21 33.14 -0.42 -4.97
CA ILE A 21 32.41 -1.34 -4.08
C ILE A 21 32.87 -2.78 -4.32
N SER A 22 33.47 -3.39 -3.29
CA SER A 22 33.98 -4.76 -3.32
C SER A 22 33.53 -5.55 -2.09
N PHE A 23 32.61 -6.49 -2.27
CA PHE A 23 32.17 -7.45 -1.24
C PHE A 23 31.45 -8.64 -1.88
N SER A 24 31.11 -9.66 -1.09
CA SER A 24 30.46 -10.85 -1.61
C SER A 24 29.52 -11.54 -0.64
N VAL A 25 28.47 -12.16 -1.17
CA VAL A 25 27.47 -12.96 -0.45
C VAL A 25 27.62 -14.42 -0.86
N ALA A 26 27.97 -15.28 0.10
CA ALA A 26 28.04 -16.73 -0.10
C ALA A 26 26.66 -17.40 0.07
N PRO A 27 26.41 -18.54 -0.59
CA PRO A 27 25.23 -19.36 -0.29
C PRO A 27 25.16 -19.71 1.21
N GLY A 28 23.97 -19.60 1.80
CA GLY A 28 23.74 -19.84 3.24
C GLY A 28 24.31 -18.76 4.17
N SER A 29 24.89 -17.69 3.64
CA SER A 29 25.34 -16.53 4.42
C SER A 29 24.41 -15.33 4.25
N CYS A 30 24.37 -14.44 5.23
CA CYS A 30 23.67 -13.19 5.21
C CYS A 30 24.68 -12.03 5.29
N VAL A 31 24.66 -11.16 4.28
CA VAL A 31 25.37 -9.89 4.29
C VAL A 31 24.36 -8.77 4.45
N ALA A 32 24.47 -8.01 5.54
CA ALA A 32 23.64 -6.83 5.76
C ALA A 32 24.35 -5.58 5.24
N VAL A 33 23.63 -4.73 4.51
CA VAL A 33 24.10 -3.43 4.02
C VAL A 33 23.32 -2.34 4.75
N VAL A 34 24.05 -1.50 5.48
CA VAL A 34 23.50 -0.39 6.29
C VAL A 34 24.17 0.92 5.89
N GLY A 35 23.58 2.05 6.28
CA GLY A 35 24.15 3.38 6.04
C GLY A 35 23.09 4.44 5.83
N ALA A 36 23.51 5.71 5.77
CA ALA A 36 22.63 6.86 5.61
C ALA A 36 21.74 6.79 4.36
N ASN A 37 20.66 7.57 4.35
CA ASN A 37 19.85 7.71 3.15
C ASN A 37 20.66 8.33 2.00
N GLY A 38 20.51 7.78 0.79
CA GLY A 38 21.28 8.22 -0.37
C GLY A 38 22.71 7.66 -0.46
N SER A 39 23.13 6.76 0.43
CA SER A 39 24.47 6.14 0.36
C SER A 39 24.64 5.08 -0.75
N GLY A 40 23.57 4.77 -1.50
CA GLY A 40 23.59 3.81 -2.62
C GLY A 40 23.13 2.39 -2.30
N LYS A 41 22.46 2.15 -1.14
CA LYS A 41 21.98 0.82 -0.73
C LYS A 41 21.06 0.15 -1.76
N SER A 42 19.97 0.80 -2.16
CA SER A 42 19.03 0.25 -3.17
C SER A 42 19.67 0.11 -4.56
N THR A 43 20.71 0.90 -4.86
CA THR A 43 21.52 0.75 -6.06
C THR A 43 22.33 -0.55 -6.01
N VAL A 44 22.92 -0.90 -4.86
CA VAL A 44 23.57 -2.20 -4.64
C VAL A 44 22.57 -3.36 -4.83
N ALA A 45 21.34 -3.24 -4.33
CA ALA A 45 20.30 -4.24 -4.58
C ALA A 45 19.96 -4.39 -6.06
N SER A 46 19.83 -3.28 -6.78
CA SER A 46 19.51 -3.28 -8.21
C SER A 46 20.63 -3.88 -9.07
N LEU A 47 21.89 -3.65 -8.70
CA LEU A 47 23.06 -4.25 -9.34
C LEU A 47 23.17 -5.75 -9.04
N ALA A 48 22.79 -6.19 -7.82
CA ALA A 48 22.83 -7.60 -7.43
C ALA A 48 21.96 -8.49 -8.32
N ASN A 49 20.77 -8.01 -8.72
CA ASN A 49 19.84 -8.74 -9.59
C ASN A 49 19.98 -8.40 -11.08
N ALA A 50 21.04 -7.67 -11.46
CA ALA A 50 21.24 -7.18 -12.83
C ALA A 50 20.07 -6.36 -13.38
N THR A 51 19.32 -5.66 -12.52
CA THR A 51 18.36 -4.63 -12.96
C THR A 51 19.11 -3.48 -13.64
N TYR A 52 20.27 -3.14 -13.09
CA TYR A 52 21.26 -2.28 -13.74
C TYR A 52 22.58 -3.04 -13.86
N LEU A 53 23.40 -2.60 -14.81
CA LEU A 53 24.78 -3.06 -14.94
C LEU A 53 25.73 -2.01 -14.33
N PRO A 54 26.85 -2.43 -13.74
CA PRO A 54 27.82 -1.50 -13.19
C PRO A 54 28.47 -0.66 -14.32
N SER A 55 28.77 0.61 -14.04
CA SER A 55 29.49 1.50 -14.96
C SER A 55 30.97 1.14 -15.03
N THR A 56 31.55 0.72 -13.90
CA THR A 56 32.92 0.22 -13.77
C THR A 56 32.94 -0.99 -12.85
N GLY A 57 33.98 -1.81 -12.97
CA GLY A 57 34.07 -3.06 -12.21
C GLY A 57 33.11 -4.13 -12.73
N LYS A 58 32.81 -5.12 -11.89
CA LYS A 58 32.00 -6.28 -12.27
C LYS A 58 31.14 -6.80 -11.12
N VAL A 59 29.90 -7.14 -11.45
CA VAL A 59 29.03 -7.97 -10.60
C VAL A 59 28.96 -9.37 -11.20
N SER A 60 29.05 -10.39 -10.36
CA SER A 60 28.96 -11.79 -10.80
C SER A 60 28.10 -12.62 -9.87
N VAL A 61 27.37 -13.57 -10.44
CA VAL A 61 26.55 -14.55 -9.73
C VAL A 61 27.14 -15.93 -9.98
N ASP A 62 27.71 -16.51 -8.94
CA ASP A 62 28.51 -17.72 -9.01
C ASP A 62 29.77 -17.56 -9.88
N LYS A 63 29.77 -18.09 -11.11
CA LYS A 63 30.89 -17.94 -12.04
C LYS A 63 30.56 -16.97 -13.18
N ASP A 64 29.32 -16.51 -13.22
CA ASP A 64 28.74 -15.88 -14.38
C ASP A 64 28.66 -14.36 -14.14
N SER A 65 29.15 -13.61 -15.13
CA SER A 65 29.12 -12.14 -15.13
C SER A 65 27.69 -11.65 -15.36
N THR A 66 27.22 -10.65 -14.61
CA THR A 66 25.88 -10.08 -14.91
C THR A 66 25.82 -9.39 -16.27
N ALA A 67 26.96 -8.88 -16.77
CA ALA A 67 27.03 -8.22 -18.07
C ALA A 67 27.08 -9.20 -19.27
N ASP A 68 27.59 -10.42 -19.05
CA ASP A 68 27.84 -11.39 -20.13
C ASP A 68 26.80 -12.53 -20.17
N THR A 69 25.92 -12.58 -19.16
CA THR A 69 24.93 -13.65 -18.96
C THR A 69 23.55 -13.11 -19.26
N SER A 70 22.64 -13.95 -19.74
CA SER A 70 21.25 -13.52 -19.95
C SER A 70 20.64 -13.04 -18.62
N GLU A 71 19.92 -11.92 -18.65
CA GLU A 71 19.23 -11.38 -17.46
C GLU A 71 18.33 -12.44 -16.82
N LEU A 72 17.69 -13.27 -17.64
CA LEU A 72 16.85 -14.37 -17.21
C LEU A 72 17.58 -15.35 -16.29
N GLU A 73 18.77 -15.79 -16.67
CA GLU A 73 19.56 -16.73 -15.86
C GLU A 73 20.02 -16.11 -14.55
N ILE A 74 20.36 -14.81 -14.55
CA ILE A 74 20.70 -14.08 -13.33
C ILE A 74 19.49 -14.01 -12.39
N LYS A 75 18.32 -13.62 -12.91
CA LYS A 75 17.07 -13.45 -12.14
C LYS A 75 16.46 -14.76 -11.66
N GLN A 76 16.79 -15.88 -12.29
CA GLN A 76 16.49 -17.22 -11.76
C GLN A 76 17.29 -17.53 -10.49
N ARG A 77 18.51 -16.97 -10.38
CA ARG A 77 19.44 -17.26 -9.29
C ARG A 77 19.36 -16.21 -8.19
N VAL A 78 19.02 -14.98 -8.52
CA VAL A 78 18.88 -13.85 -7.58
C VAL A 78 17.44 -13.37 -7.63
N ALA A 79 16.71 -13.49 -6.52
CA ALA A 79 15.40 -12.84 -6.39
C ALA A 79 15.55 -11.52 -5.63
N ILE A 80 14.70 -10.54 -5.94
CA ILE A 80 14.68 -9.25 -5.25
C ILE A 80 13.28 -8.92 -4.74
N VAL A 81 13.20 -8.51 -3.47
CA VAL A 81 12.04 -7.85 -2.88
C VAL A 81 12.41 -6.39 -2.67
N ARG A 82 11.71 -5.48 -3.34
CA ARG A 82 12.02 -4.04 -3.37
C ARG A 82 11.41 -3.32 -2.16
N GLN A 83 11.85 -2.08 -1.93
CA GLN A 83 11.39 -1.22 -0.81
C GLN A 83 9.88 -0.91 -0.79
N ASP A 84 9.23 -0.80 -1.95
CA ASP A 84 7.75 -0.80 -2.05
C ASP A 84 7.29 -2.11 -2.72
N PRO A 85 7.07 -3.17 -1.94
CA PRO A 85 6.74 -4.48 -2.49
C PRO A 85 5.33 -4.52 -3.11
N THR A 86 4.46 -3.57 -2.79
CA THR A 86 3.11 -3.51 -3.35
C THR A 86 3.11 -3.21 -4.85
N THR A 87 4.14 -2.50 -5.32
CA THR A 87 4.37 -2.25 -6.76
C THR A 87 4.78 -3.50 -7.52
N GLN A 88 5.29 -4.53 -6.82
CA GLN A 88 5.73 -5.78 -7.43
C GLN A 88 4.59 -6.76 -7.67
N ILE A 89 3.39 -6.56 -7.12
CA ILE A 89 2.28 -7.50 -7.31
C ILE A 89 1.70 -7.28 -8.71
N VAL A 90 1.64 -8.31 -9.57
CA VAL A 90 1.17 -8.20 -10.98
C VAL A 90 -0.12 -8.96 -11.29
N SER A 91 -0.45 -9.97 -10.51
CA SER A 91 -1.63 -10.82 -10.70
C SER A 91 -2.78 -10.35 -9.82
N SER A 92 -4.03 -10.63 -10.22
CA SER A 92 -5.21 -10.29 -9.43
C SER A 92 -5.45 -11.25 -8.28
N ARG A 93 -5.02 -12.51 -8.40
CA ARG A 93 -5.24 -13.54 -7.38
C ARG A 93 -3.94 -13.88 -6.68
N VAL A 94 -4.03 -14.16 -5.38
CA VAL A 94 -2.88 -14.50 -4.54
C VAL A 94 -2.12 -15.73 -5.05
N ALA A 95 -2.83 -16.80 -5.43
CA ALA A 95 -2.21 -17.99 -6.00
C ALA A 95 -1.43 -17.71 -7.29
N ASP A 96 -2.07 -16.95 -8.20
CA ASP A 96 -1.52 -16.63 -9.50
C ASP A 96 -0.28 -15.75 -9.37
N GLU A 97 -0.29 -14.86 -8.37
CA GLU A 97 0.84 -13.99 -8.06
C GLU A 97 2.09 -14.78 -7.64
N VAL A 98 1.92 -15.76 -6.75
CA VAL A 98 3.02 -16.65 -6.32
C VAL A 98 3.43 -17.59 -7.46
N ALA A 99 2.48 -18.02 -8.29
CA ALA A 99 2.73 -18.87 -9.43
C ALA A 99 3.47 -18.14 -10.57
N PHE A 100 3.34 -16.82 -10.67
CA PHE A 100 3.78 -16.01 -11.80
C PHE A 100 5.24 -16.31 -12.21
N GLY A 101 6.17 -16.17 -11.26
CA GLY A 101 7.58 -16.43 -11.49
C GLY A 101 7.87 -17.89 -11.88
N PRO A 102 7.52 -18.89 -11.05
CA PRO A 102 7.72 -20.30 -11.36
C PRO A 102 7.10 -20.75 -12.69
N HIS A 103 5.95 -20.16 -13.06
CA HIS A 103 5.29 -20.43 -14.33
C HIS A 103 6.10 -19.90 -15.52
N ASN A 104 6.67 -18.70 -15.41
CA ASN A 104 7.60 -18.14 -16.41
C ASN A 104 8.88 -19.00 -16.55
N LEU A 105 9.21 -19.79 -15.53
CA LEU A 105 10.29 -20.79 -15.59
C LEU A 105 9.84 -22.14 -16.18
N GLY A 106 8.60 -22.24 -16.68
CA GLY A 106 8.05 -23.43 -17.32
C GLY A 106 7.45 -24.46 -16.36
N MET A 107 7.28 -24.14 -15.07
CA MET A 107 6.68 -25.06 -14.09
C MET A 107 5.17 -25.06 -14.20
N THR A 108 4.55 -26.24 -14.31
CA THR A 108 3.08 -26.39 -14.48
C THR A 108 2.52 -27.53 -13.62
N GLY A 109 1.19 -27.67 -13.60
CA GLY A 109 0.50 -28.81 -12.99
C GLY A 109 0.70 -28.94 -11.47
N ALA A 110 0.82 -30.18 -10.99
CA ALA A 110 0.90 -30.48 -9.56
C ALA A 110 2.15 -29.88 -8.89
N ALA A 111 3.29 -29.88 -9.59
CA ALA A 111 4.54 -29.31 -9.06
C ALA A 111 4.43 -27.79 -8.84
N LEU A 112 3.69 -27.08 -9.71
CA LEU A 112 3.38 -25.66 -9.53
C LEU A 112 2.53 -25.43 -8.29
N ARG A 113 1.44 -26.19 -8.14
CA ARG A 113 0.55 -26.07 -6.97
C ARG A 113 1.27 -26.33 -5.66
N GLU A 114 2.09 -27.39 -5.59
CA GLU A 114 2.86 -27.69 -4.38
C GLU A 114 3.83 -26.55 -4.01
N ARG A 115 4.43 -25.89 -5.01
CA ARG A 115 5.30 -24.72 -4.79
C ARG A 115 4.53 -23.53 -4.26
N VAL A 116 3.38 -23.23 -4.85
CA VAL A 116 2.50 -22.12 -4.45
C VAL A 116 2.00 -22.35 -3.02
N ASP A 117 1.47 -23.54 -2.73
CA ASP A 117 1.01 -23.92 -1.39
C ASP A 117 2.11 -23.80 -0.34
N TYR A 118 3.33 -24.25 -0.67
CA TYR A 118 4.48 -24.12 0.22
C TYR A 118 4.80 -22.65 0.50
N ALA A 119 4.95 -21.83 -0.54
CA ALA A 119 5.29 -20.42 -0.41
C ALA A 119 4.21 -19.64 0.36
N LEU A 120 2.93 -19.90 0.10
CA LEU A 120 1.81 -19.29 0.83
C LEU A 120 1.76 -19.73 2.30
N ARG A 121 2.04 -21.00 2.62
CA ARG A 121 2.12 -21.46 4.02
C ARG A 121 3.26 -20.80 4.79
N VAL A 122 4.43 -20.68 4.16
CA VAL A 122 5.63 -20.05 4.72
C VAL A 122 5.33 -18.61 5.17
N VAL A 123 4.66 -17.82 4.34
CA VAL A 123 4.26 -16.45 4.71
C VAL A 123 2.90 -16.38 5.43
N GLY A 124 2.32 -17.54 5.71
CA GLY A 124 0.96 -17.84 6.16
C GLY A 124 -0.13 -16.93 5.59
N LEU A 125 -0.28 -17.05 4.28
CA LEU A 125 -1.41 -16.63 3.43
C LEU A 125 -2.12 -17.86 2.80
N ALA A 126 -1.95 -19.06 3.36
CA ALA A 126 -2.46 -20.31 2.79
C ALA A 126 -4.00 -20.33 2.66
N ASP A 127 -4.72 -19.67 3.56
CA ASP A 127 -6.17 -19.51 3.55
C ASP A 127 -6.67 -18.42 2.57
N LYS A 128 -5.74 -17.65 1.98
CA LYS A 128 -6.02 -16.53 1.08
C LYS A 128 -5.65 -16.82 -0.38
N GLU A 129 -5.36 -18.07 -0.74
CA GLU A 129 -4.97 -18.47 -2.09
C GLU A 129 -5.92 -17.93 -3.19
N ASP A 130 -7.23 -18.05 -2.96
CA ASP A 130 -8.26 -17.65 -3.92
C ASP A 130 -8.64 -16.14 -3.84
N ALA A 131 -8.10 -15.39 -2.87
CA ALA A 131 -8.45 -13.98 -2.62
C ALA A 131 -7.88 -13.02 -3.68
N ASP A 132 -8.50 -11.85 -3.83
CA ASP A 132 -7.96 -10.77 -4.65
C ASP A 132 -6.76 -10.13 -3.92
N THR A 133 -5.68 -9.88 -4.65
CA THR A 133 -4.49 -9.21 -4.15
C THR A 133 -4.75 -7.78 -3.65
N GLU A 134 -5.79 -7.12 -4.16
CA GLU A 134 -6.21 -5.79 -3.72
C GLU A 134 -6.98 -5.82 -2.37
N GLU A 135 -7.54 -6.97 -2.00
CA GLU A 135 -8.22 -7.17 -0.71
C GLU A 135 -7.23 -7.47 0.43
N LEU A 136 -5.97 -7.81 0.10
CA LEU A 136 -4.92 -8.00 1.08
C LEU A 136 -4.58 -6.68 1.76
N SER A 137 -4.35 -6.73 3.07
CA SER A 137 -3.76 -5.59 3.79
C SER A 137 -2.33 -5.32 3.28
N GLY A 138 -1.83 -4.09 3.43
CA GLY A 138 -0.48 -3.74 2.98
C GLY A 138 0.62 -4.68 3.51
N GLY A 139 0.54 -5.09 4.79
CA GLY A 139 1.49 -6.06 5.35
C GLY A 139 1.37 -7.47 4.75
N GLU A 140 0.17 -7.87 4.34
CA GLU A 140 -0.05 -9.14 3.62
C GLU A 140 0.42 -9.05 2.18
N GLN A 141 0.30 -7.89 1.53
CA GLN A 141 0.90 -7.64 0.21
C GLN A 141 2.43 -7.75 0.27
N VAL A 142 3.07 -7.24 1.32
CA VAL A 142 4.51 -7.46 1.54
C VAL A 142 4.80 -8.95 1.73
N CYS A 143 4.04 -9.68 2.55
CA CYS A 143 4.20 -11.13 2.70
C CYS A 143 4.04 -11.87 1.36
N LEU A 144 3.07 -11.48 0.54
CA LEU A 144 2.86 -12.04 -0.79
C LEU A 144 4.07 -11.81 -1.71
N SER A 145 4.64 -10.60 -1.72
CA SER A 145 5.84 -10.31 -2.52
C SER A 145 7.05 -11.18 -2.12
N VAL A 146 7.24 -11.42 -0.82
CA VAL A 146 8.26 -12.32 -0.29
C VAL A 146 7.97 -13.77 -0.72
N ALA A 147 6.71 -14.22 -0.63
CA ALA A 147 6.31 -15.55 -1.11
C ALA A 147 6.60 -15.73 -2.61
N SER A 148 6.28 -14.74 -3.43
CA SER A 148 6.55 -14.75 -4.88
C SER A 148 8.05 -14.85 -5.17
N ALA A 149 8.89 -14.13 -4.42
CA ALA A 149 10.35 -14.22 -4.54
C ALA A 149 10.87 -15.61 -4.10
N LEU A 150 10.39 -16.15 -2.98
CA LEU A 150 10.79 -17.47 -2.47
C LEU A 150 10.29 -18.63 -3.34
N ALA A 151 9.15 -18.47 -4.02
CA ALA A 151 8.58 -19.47 -4.91
C ALA A 151 9.52 -19.80 -6.09
N MET A 152 10.34 -18.84 -6.51
CA MET A 152 11.41 -19.03 -7.51
C MET A 152 12.48 -20.04 -7.06
N LYS A 153 12.60 -20.31 -5.75
CA LYS A 153 13.74 -21.03 -5.12
C LYS A 153 15.10 -20.48 -5.60
N PRO A 154 15.35 -19.18 -5.38
CA PRO A 154 16.59 -18.56 -5.83
C PRO A 154 17.78 -19.04 -4.99
N ARG A 155 18.99 -18.93 -5.56
CA ARG A 155 20.23 -19.15 -4.81
C ARG A 155 20.56 -17.98 -3.88
N TYR A 156 20.15 -16.78 -4.26
CA TYR A 156 20.34 -15.55 -3.51
C TYR A 156 19.03 -14.77 -3.43
N VAL A 157 18.74 -14.16 -2.28
CA VAL A 157 17.62 -13.25 -2.10
C VAL A 157 18.15 -11.89 -1.67
N VAL A 158 17.71 -10.85 -2.35
CA VAL A 158 17.96 -9.45 -2.02
C VAL A 158 16.69 -8.90 -1.37
N LEU A 159 16.82 -8.41 -0.14
CA LEU A 159 15.73 -7.82 0.62
C LEU A 159 16.04 -6.33 0.83
N ASP A 160 15.37 -5.45 0.08
CA ASP A 160 15.58 -4.01 0.15
C ASP A 160 14.56 -3.36 1.09
N GLU A 161 14.92 -3.16 2.37
CA GLU A 161 14.10 -2.48 3.39
C GLU A 161 12.67 -3.03 3.58
N VAL A 162 12.48 -4.33 3.35
CA VAL A 162 11.16 -5.00 3.35
C VAL A 162 10.39 -4.85 4.67
N GLY A 163 11.10 -4.61 5.79
CA GLY A 163 10.51 -4.40 7.11
C GLY A 163 10.04 -2.97 7.41
N ALA A 164 10.45 -1.96 6.64
CA ALA A 164 10.35 -0.55 7.02
C ALA A 164 8.93 0.05 7.03
N GLN A 165 7.91 -0.70 6.58
CA GLN A 165 6.50 -0.28 6.56
C GLN A 165 5.59 -1.25 7.31
N LEU A 166 6.17 -2.08 8.18
CA LEU A 166 5.49 -3.19 8.84
C LEU A 166 5.45 -3.02 10.35
N ASP A 167 4.32 -3.40 10.94
CA ASP A 167 4.23 -3.55 12.39
C ASP A 167 5.17 -4.64 12.91
N VAL A 168 5.54 -4.54 14.19
CA VAL A 168 6.55 -5.41 14.83
C VAL A 168 6.23 -6.89 14.61
N THR A 169 4.96 -7.28 14.76
CA THR A 169 4.52 -8.67 14.55
C THR A 169 4.84 -9.16 13.13
N MET A 170 4.54 -8.34 12.13
CA MET A 170 4.78 -8.70 10.73
C MET A 170 6.29 -8.68 10.39
N ARG A 171 7.07 -7.76 10.96
CA ARG A 171 8.54 -7.73 10.81
C ARG A 171 9.17 -9.02 11.32
N GLU A 172 8.83 -9.44 12.55
CA GLU A 172 9.31 -10.70 13.14
C GLU A 172 8.94 -11.91 12.26
N ARG A 173 7.71 -11.91 11.72
CA ARG A 173 7.25 -12.96 10.82
C ARG A 173 8.10 -13.03 9.56
N ILE A 174 8.32 -11.93 8.85
CA ILE A 174 9.15 -11.93 7.63
C ILE A 174 10.59 -12.34 7.96
N ARG A 175 11.12 -11.87 9.10
CA ARG A 175 12.45 -12.23 9.58
C ARG A 175 12.63 -13.73 9.73
N SER A 176 11.68 -14.40 10.37
CA SER A 176 11.69 -15.86 10.50
C SER A 176 11.79 -16.58 9.14
N GLN A 177 11.21 -16.00 8.07
CA GLN A 177 11.22 -16.63 6.75
C GLN A 177 12.56 -16.55 6.05
N TRP A 178 13.22 -15.38 6.06
CA TRP A 178 14.54 -15.28 5.42
C TRP A 178 15.65 -15.91 6.27
N VAL A 179 15.49 -15.97 7.60
CA VAL A 179 16.36 -16.77 8.47
C VAL A 179 16.22 -18.26 8.11
N ALA A 180 15.00 -18.77 7.96
CA ALA A 180 14.78 -20.14 7.50
C ALA A 180 15.36 -20.39 6.09
N ALA A 181 15.25 -19.43 5.17
CA ALA A 181 15.86 -19.52 3.84
C ALA A 181 17.40 -19.55 3.91
N LYS A 182 18.01 -18.72 4.76
CA LYS A 182 19.47 -18.76 5.05
C LYS A 182 19.88 -20.14 5.52
N CYS A 183 19.18 -20.71 6.52
CA CYS A 183 19.43 -22.05 7.03
C CYS A 183 19.26 -23.15 5.97
N ALA A 184 18.37 -22.95 5.00
CA ALA A 184 18.19 -23.84 3.85
C ALA A 184 19.30 -23.68 2.77
N GLY A 185 20.28 -22.79 2.97
CA GLY A 185 21.42 -22.60 2.08
C GLY A 185 21.28 -21.45 1.07
N THR A 186 20.23 -20.63 1.17
CA THR A 186 20.06 -19.43 0.32
C THR A 186 20.97 -18.31 0.84
N GLY A 187 21.71 -17.63 -0.05
CA GLY A 187 22.47 -16.44 0.32
C GLY A 187 21.56 -15.21 0.43
N ILE A 188 21.71 -14.42 1.49
CA ILE A 188 20.84 -13.26 1.77
C ILE A 188 21.66 -11.97 1.65
N LEU A 189 21.23 -11.04 0.81
CA LEU A 189 21.68 -9.65 0.81
C LEU A 189 20.57 -8.81 1.44
N LEU A 190 20.78 -8.35 2.67
CA LEU A 190 19.77 -7.66 3.46
C LEU A 190 20.10 -6.17 3.55
N ILE A 191 19.26 -5.30 3.02
CA ILE A 191 19.34 -3.86 3.29
C ILE A 191 18.33 -3.56 4.38
N THR A 192 18.82 -3.02 5.50
CA THR A 192 17.98 -2.75 6.67
C THR A 192 18.52 -1.58 7.48
N HIS A 193 17.61 -0.91 8.19
CA HIS A 193 17.93 0.09 9.21
C HIS A 193 17.63 -0.41 10.62
N GLU A 194 17.17 -1.65 10.74
CA GLU A 194 16.70 -2.24 11.98
C GLU A 194 17.85 -2.98 12.69
N PRO A 195 18.28 -2.55 13.88
CA PRO A 195 19.40 -3.19 14.60
C PRO A 195 19.14 -4.67 14.91
N THR A 196 17.87 -5.05 15.11
CA THR A 196 17.54 -6.45 15.41
C THR A 196 17.84 -7.37 14.24
N ASP A 197 17.65 -6.94 12.99
CA ASP A 197 17.95 -7.76 11.80
C ASP A 197 19.43 -8.11 11.68
N LEU A 198 20.33 -7.22 12.13
CA LEU A 198 21.78 -7.41 12.04
C LEU A 198 22.30 -8.56 12.90
N LEU A 199 21.52 -9.03 13.89
CA LEU A 199 21.91 -10.15 14.75
C LEU A 199 22.12 -11.46 13.98
N TRP A 200 21.46 -11.62 12.81
CA TRP A 200 21.60 -12.80 11.95
C TRP A 200 22.53 -12.59 10.75
N ALA A 201 23.10 -11.39 10.59
CA ALA A 201 24.08 -11.12 9.55
C ALA A 201 25.43 -11.79 9.91
N ASP A 202 26.07 -12.42 8.93
CA ASP A 202 27.42 -12.94 9.08
C ASP A 202 28.44 -11.81 8.83
N THR A 203 28.09 -10.89 7.93
CA THR A 203 28.88 -9.70 7.61
C THR A 203 27.95 -8.48 7.54
N VAL A 204 28.35 -7.38 8.14
CA VAL A 204 27.73 -6.06 8.00
C VAL A 204 28.66 -5.18 7.15
N VAL A 205 28.09 -4.51 6.15
CA VAL A 205 28.76 -3.55 5.26
C VAL A 205 28.10 -2.20 5.48
N VAL A 206 28.89 -1.21 5.92
CA VAL A 206 28.40 0.16 6.10
C VAL A 206 28.77 0.97 4.86
N LEU A 207 27.76 1.38 4.10
CA LEU A 207 27.90 2.30 2.98
C LEU A 207 27.85 3.74 3.47
N HIS A 208 28.88 4.50 3.10
CA HIS A 208 29.02 5.91 3.42
C HIS A 208 29.47 6.65 2.15
N GLU A 209 28.64 7.60 1.68
CA GLU A 209 28.94 8.41 0.47
C GLU A 209 29.33 7.55 -0.75
N GLY A 210 28.57 6.49 -1.02
CA GLY A 210 28.80 5.62 -2.17
C GLY A 210 30.01 4.69 -2.06
N ARG A 211 30.68 4.61 -0.89
CA ARG A 211 31.83 3.74 -0.62
C ARG A 211 31.56 2.81 0.55
N ILE A 212 32.28 1.69 0.62
CA ILE A 212 32.33 0.87 1.84
C ILE A 212 33.20 1.60 2.86
N GLY A 213 32.57 2.23 3.84
CA GLY A 213 33.29 2.89 4.94
C GLY A 213 33.76 1.90 6.01
N TRP A 214 33.04 0.80 6.18
CA TRP A 214 33.35 -0.24 7.18
C TRP A 214 32.75 -1.59 6.75
N SER A 215 33.44 -2.68 7.10
CA SER A 215 32.95 -4.05 6.89
C SER A 215 33.52 -4.99 7.96
N GLY A 216 32.71 -5.94 8.43
CA GLY A 216 33.08 -6.89 9.46
C GLY A 216 31.91 -7.76 9.89
N SER A 217 32.12 -8.65 10.86
CA SER A 217 31.04 -9.45 11.45
C SER A 217 30.06 -8.59 12.27
N SER A 218 28.85 -9.09 12.53
CA SER A 218 27.88 -8.38 13.38
C SER A 218 28.42 -8.11 14.79
N ASP A 219 29.18 -9.05 15.37
CA ASP A 219 29.82 -8.84 16.67
C ASP A 219 30.82 -7.68 16.64
N GLN A 220 31.63 -7.59 15.57
CA GLN A 220 32.56 -6.47 15.36
C GLN A 220 31.81 -5.16 15.13
N PHE A 221 30.70 -5.18 14.39
CA PHE A 221 29.91 -4.00 14.08
C PHE A 221 29.36 -3.37 15.36
N PHE A 222 28.67 -4.16 16.19
CA PHE A 222 28.11 -3.66 17.43
C PHE A 222 29.20 -3.31 18.45
N SER A 223 30.37 -3.93 18.40
CA SER A 223 31.49 -3.55 19.29
C SER A 223 32.23 -2.28 18.87
N ASP A 224 32.07 -1.83 17.62
CA ASP A 224 32.74 -0.65 17.07
C ASP A 224 31.82 0.59 17.08
N ALA A 225 32.08 1.51 18.01
CA ALA A 225 31.32 2.75 18.11
C ALA A 225 31.36 3.59 16.83
N LYS A 226 32.47 3.56 16.06
CA LYS A 226 32.56 4.31 14.79
C LYS A 226 31.67 3.69 13.73
N ALA A 227 31.58 2.36 13.69
CA ALA A 227 30.70 1.66 12.76
C ALA A 227 29.23 2.02 13.03
N LEU A 228 28.82 2.05 14.30
CA LEU A 228 27.48 2.47 14.71
C LEU A 228 27.16 3.92 14.32
N THR A 229 28.08 4.86 14.56
CA THR A 229 27.88 6.26 14.17
C THR A 229 27.78 6.42 12.65
N MET A 230 28.62 5.73 11.89
CA MET A 230 28.61 5.80 10.42
C MET A 230 27.37 5.14 9.81
N ALA A 231 26.82 4.12 10.47
CA ALA A 231 25.54 3.51 10.12
C ALA A 231 24.31 4.29 10.65
N GLU A 232 24.52 5.39 11.38
CA GLU A 232 23.50 6.17 12.08
C GLU A 232 22.66 5.39 13.10
N MET A 233 23.26 4.35 13.71
CA MET A 233 22.61 3.51 14.72
C MET A 233 23.04 3.86 16.15
N ASP A 234 24.03 4.74 16.33
CA ASP A 234 24.56 5.13 17.64
C ASP A 234 23.54 5.87 18.52
N THR A 235 22.49 6.44 17.94
CA THR A 235 21.40 7.10 18.68
C THR A 235 20.29 6.15 19.10
N LEU A 236 20.23 4.94 18.54
CA LEU A 236 19.18 3.95 18.81
C LEU A 236 19.45 3.26 20.16
N PRO A 237 18.51 3.34 21.12
CA PRO A 237 18.70 2.73 22.44
C PRO A 237 18.98 1.22 22.38
N PHE A 238 18.32 0.48 21.49
CA PHE A 238 18.58 -0.95 21.30
C PHE A 238 20.02 -1.22 20.82
N ALA A 239 20.49 -0.46 19.82
CA ALA A 239 21.84 -0.61 19.29
C ALA A 239 22.91 -0.25 20.34
N GLN A 240 22.66 0.76 21.18
CA GLN A 240 23.53 1.08 22.32
C GLN A 240 23.55 -0.05 23.36
N ALA A 241 22.41 -0.71 23.61
CA ALA A 241 22.36 -1.86 24.50
C ALA A 241 23.19 -3.03 23.97
N LEU A 242 23.09 -3.31 22.67
CA LEU A 242 23.93 -4.29 21.98
C LEU A 242 25.41 -3.92 22.10
N HIS A 243 25.78 -2.68 21.80
CA HIS A 243 27.16 -2.21 21.93
C HIS A 243 27.77 -2.46 23.31
N MET A 244 27.02 -2.14 24.38
CA MET A 244 27.50 -2.32 25.75
C MET A 244 27.59 -3.79 26.16
N THR A 245 26.67 -4.63 25.72
CA THR A 245 26.60 -6.04 26.12
C THR A 245 27.60 -6.90 25.38
N LEU A 246 27.82 -6.64 24.09
CA LEU A 246 28.84 -7.32 23.30
C LEU A 246 30.25 -6.97 23.78
N GLY A 247 30.48 -5.72 24.23
CA GLY A 247 31.71 -5.33 24.94
C GLY A 247 31.99 -6.12 26.22
N ASN A 248 30.99 -6.78 26.80
CA ASN A 248 31.10 -7.62 28.00
C ASN A 248 31.18 -9.13 27.68
N GLY A 249 31.35 -9.52 26.41
CA GLY A 249 31.58 -10.90 25.99
C GLY A 249 30.33 -11.68 25.58
N LEU A 250 29.17 -11.04 25.47
CA LEU A 250 28.01 -11.60 24.78
C LEU A 250 28.26 -11.58 23.27
N THR A 251 27.67 -12.51 22.52
CA THR A 251 27.76 -12.52 21.05
C THR A 251 26.38 -12.40 20.39
N CYS A 252 26.34 -11.88 19.17
CA CYS A 252 25.12 -11.82 18.36
C CYS A 252 24.47 -13.19 18.20
N SER A 253 25.28 -14.25 18.02
CA SER A 253 24.81 -15.63 17.86
C SER A 253 24.06 -16.17 19.08
N GLN A 254 24.36 -15.67 20.29
CA GLN A 254 23.63 -16.06 21.50
C GLN A 254 22.25 -15.40 21.54
N LEU A 255 22.16 -14.14 21.09
CA LEU A 255 20.94 -13.35 21.05
C LEU A 255 19.99 -13.73 19.89
N ALA A 256 20.53 -14.21 18.78
CA ALA A 256 19.79 -14.62 17.59
C ALA A 256 19.15 -16.00 17.80
N GLY A 257 17.81 -16.04 17.87
CA GLY A 257 17.05 -17.29 17.87
C GLY A 257 16.98 -17.96 16.49
N ASP A 258 16.91 -19.28 16.47
CA ASP A 258 16.81 -20.08 15.23
C ASP A 258 15.51 -19.82 14.44
N ASP A 259 14.47 -19.36 15.14
CA ASP A 259 13.16 -19.01 14.58
C ASP A 259 13.08 -17.53 14.15
N GLY A 260 14.20 -16.81 14.16
CA GLY A 260 14.22 -15.39 13.87
C GLY A 260 13.66 -14.53 15.02
N THR A 261 13.61 -15.02 16.26
CA THR A 261 13.29 -14.20 17.45
C THR A 261 14.55 -13.69 18.16
N VAL A 262 14.46 -12.55 18.83
CA VAL A 262 15.58 -11.99 19.62
C VAL A 262 15.42 -12.40 21.08
N LYS A 263 16.47 -12.95 21.69
CA LYS A 263 16.50 -13.30 23.12
C LYS A 263 16.78 -12.09 24.00
N ILE A 264 15.75 -11.29 24.20
CA ILE A 264 15.82 -10.01 24.92
C ILE A 264 16.13 -10.21 26.42
N ASP A 265 15.68 -11.32 27.00
CA ASP A 265 15.99 -11.71 28.38
C ASP A 265 17.49 -11.97 28.58
N GLU A 266 18.12 -12.66 27.63
CA GLU A 266 19.57 -12.88 27.64
C GLU A 266 20.32 -11.54 27.51
N LEU A 267 19.90 -10.67 26.58
CA LEU A 267 20.44 -9.31 26.44
C LEU A 267 20.36 -8.51 27.74
N ALA A 268 19.20 -8.51 28.40
CA ALA A 268 18.97 -7.78 29.63
C ALA A 268 19.85 -8.29 30.79
N SER A 269 20.14 -9.59 30.84
CA SER A 269 20.95 -10.21 31.89
C SER A 269 22.44 -9.80 31.83
N PHE A 270 22.97 -9.53 30.65
CA PHE A 270 24.36 -9.11 30.42
C PHE A 270 24.53 -7.58 30.39
N ALA A 271 23.44 -6.83 30.29
CA ALA A 271 23.49 -5.38 30.21
C ALA A 271 23.90 -4.76 31.56
N PRO A 272 24.86 -3.81 31.58
CA PRO A 272 25.25 -3.13 32.81
C PRO A 272 24.06 -2.33 33.36
N GLN A 273 23.43 -2.88 34.41
CA GLN A 273 22.14 -2.40 34.93
C GLN A 273 22.15 -0.92 35.32
N HIS A 274 23.27 -0.34 35.75
CA HIS A 274 23.29 1.07 36.18
C HIS A 274 23.36 2.09 35.02
N ASN A 275 24.20 1.85 34.00
CA ASN A 275 24.39 2.82 32.90
C ASN A 275 23.30 2.70 31.82
N LEU A 276 22.92 1.48 31.45
CA LEU A 276 21.92 1.27 30.40
C LEU A 276 20.52 1.62 30.89
N THR A 277 20.17 1.24 32.13
CA THR A 277 18.88 1.62 32.72
C THR A 277 18.76 3.13 32.88
N ALA A 278 19.85 3.86 33.19
CA ALA A 278 19.83 5.32 33.25
C ALA A 278 19.60 5.95 31.86
N LYS A 279 20.28 5.46 30.81
CA LYS A 279 20.08 5.94 29.43
C LYS A 279 18.70 5.61 28.88
N LEU A 280 18.24 4.36 29.05
CA LEU A 280 16.89 3.94 28.66
C LEU A 280 15.83 4.70 29.49
N ARG A 281 16.05 4.95 30.79
CA ARG A 281 15.16 5.84 31.55
C ARG A 281 15.16 7.24 30.96
N ALA A 282 16.31 7.85 30.66
CA ALA A 282 16.39 9.19 30.09
C ALA A 282 15.67 9.34 28.73
N CYS A 283 15.73 8.32 27.86
CA CYS A 283 15.00 8.31 26.59
C CYS A 283 13.47 8.37 26.79
N PHE A 284 12.96 7.77 27.87
CA PHE A 284 11.54 7.71 28.18
C PHE A 284 11.10 8.62 29.35
N GLU A 285 12.02 9.36 29.98
CA GLU A 285 11.72 10.35 31.03
C GLU A 285 10.84 11.50 30.52
N ARG A 286 10.82 11.70 29.19
CA ARG A 286 9.89 12.64 28.55
C ARG A 286 8.44 12.16 28.60
N ALA A 287 8.19 10.85 28.44
CA ALA A 287 6.85 10.27 28.61
C ALA A 287 6.31 10.44 30.06
N HIS A 288 7.19 10.70 31.03
CA HIS A 288 6.83 10.96 32.43
C HIS A 288 6.43 12.41 32.73
N HIS A 289 6.66 13.39 31.83
CA HIS A 289 6.23 14.79 32.00
C HIS A 289 4.77 15.02 31.55
N TYR A 290 3.94 14.00 31.67
CA TYR A 290 2.53 14.03 31.26
C TYR A 290 1.72 15.02 32.09
N GLU A 291 1.19 16.05 31.44
CA GLU A 291 0.13 16.88 32.01
C GLU A 291 -1.23 16.24 31.69
N PRO A 292 -2.07 15.92 32.71
CA PRO A 292 -3.31 15.19 32.49
C PRO A 292 -4.23 15.83 31.44
N SER A 293 -4.79 15.01 30.54
CA SER A 293 -5.63 15.47 29.41
C SER A 293 -6.81 16.35 29.84
N HIS A 294 -7.40 16.11 31.02
CA HIS A 294 -8.49 16.92 31.58
C HIS A 294 -8.11 18.38 31.88
N LYS A 295 -6.82 18.70 31.92
CA LYS A 295 -6.32 20.08 32.06
C LYS A 295 -6.08 20.78 30.72
N ARG A 296 -6.11 20.05 29.61
CA ARG A 296 -5.83 20.57 28.27
C ARG A 296 -7.14 20.89 27.54
N THR A 297 -7.13 21.95 26.73
CA THR A 297 -8.31 22.36 25.95
C THR A 297 -8.58 21.36 24.82
N PRO A 298 -9.80 20.78 24.69
CA PRO A 298 -10.13 19.92 23.56
C PRO A 298 -10.13 20.73 22.26
N LEU A 299 -9.41 20.26 21.25
CA LEU A 299 -9.35 20.88 19.93
C LEU A 299 -10.16 20.08 18.90
N LEU A 300 -9.95 18.77 18.82
CA LEU A 300 -10.65 17.89 17.90
C LEU A 300 -11.45 16.84 18.68
N GLU A 301 -12.72 16.67 18.34
CA GLU A 301 -13.60 15.65 18.91
C GLU A 301 -14.24 14.83 17.80
N LEU A 302 -13.96 13.53 17.77
CA LEU A 302 -14.67 12.53 16.98
C LEU A 302 -15.62 11.79 17.92
N LYS A 303 -16.92 11.76 17.57
CA LYS A 303 -17.96 11.08 18.37
C LYS A 303 -18.76 10.10 17.52
N GLY A 304 -18.75 8.83 17.93
CA GLY A 304 -19.43 7.72 17.24
C GLY A 304 -19.05 7.58 15.77
N GLY A 305 -17.81 7.91 15.41
CA GLY A 305 -17.36 7.96 14.03
C GLY A 305 -17.32 6.58 13.38
N CYS A 306 -18.07 6.40 12.29
CA CYS A 306 -17.99 5.21 11.44
C CYS A 306 -17.56 5.63 10.03
N ALA A 307 -16.79 4.79 9.36
CA ALA A 307 -16.34 5.02 7.98
C ALA A 307 -16.30 3.70 7.21
N CYS A 308 -16.67 3.75 5.94
CA CYS A 308 -16.70 2.61 5.03
C CYS A 308 -15.97 2.95 3.72
N TYR A 309 -15.33 1.95 3.12
CA TYR A 309 -14.92 1.98 1.72
C TYR A 309 -15.79 0.99 0.95
N GLY A 310 -16.67 1.51 0.08
CA GLY A 310 -17.71 0.70 -0.55
C GLY A 310 -18.60 0.04 0.51
N LYS A 311 -18.66 -1.29 0.52
CA LYS A 311 -19.44 -2.09 1.49
C LYS A 311 -18.66 -2.46 2.75
N GLN A 312 -17.34 -2.27 2.75
CA GLN A 312 -16.49 -2.67 3.85
C GLN A 312 -16.47 -1.58 4.92
N GLN A 313 -16.98 -1.91 6.10
CA GLN A 313 -16.85 -1.05 7.27
C GLN A 313 -15.42 -1.11 7.80
N VAL A 314 -14.75 0.05 7.87
CA VAL A 314 -13.36 0.16 8.33
C VAL A 314 -13.25 0.79 9.71
N LEU A 315 -14.11 1.74 10.04
CA LEU A 315 -14.23 2.30 11.39
C LEU A 315 -15.62 2.03 11.95
N ASN A 316 -15.67 1.64 13.21
CA ASN A 316 -16.88 1.27 13.93
C ASN A 316 -16.95 2.02 15.27
N SER A 317 -17.75 3.09 15.29
CA SER A 317 -18.08 3.87 16.47
C SER A 317 -16.85 4.33 17.26
N ILE A 318 -15.99 5.12 16.63
CA ILE A 318 -14.82 5.71 17.28
C ILE A 318 -15.21 6.97 18.04
N ASP A 319 -14.89 7.00 19.33
CA ASP A 319 -14.86 8.20 20.16
C ASP A 319 -13.40 8.57 20.44
N LEU A 320 -12.96 9.76 20.01
CA LEU A 320 -11.58 10.22 20.18
C LEU A 320 -11.55 11.73 20.43
N THR A 321 -10.66 12.17 21.31
CA THR A 321 -10.44 13.60 21.57
C THR A 321 -8.96 13.93 21.60
N ILE A 322 -8.58 14.93 20.79
CA ILE A 322 -7.25 15.51 20.71
C ILE A 322 -7.29 16.88 21.38
N HIS A 323 -6.37 17.11 22.30
CA HIS A 323 -6.27 18.34 23.07
C HIS A 323 -5.13 19.22 22.54
N SER A 324 -5.14 20.49 22.94
CA SER A 324 -4.04 21.43 22.70
C SER A 324 -2.77 20.98 23.43
N LYS A 325 -1.62 21.17 22.78
CA LYS A 325 -0.29 20.77 23.28
C LYS A 325 -0.16 19.28 23.53
N GLU A 326 -0.88 18.46 22.76
CA GLU A 326 -0.89 17.01 22.91
C GLU A 326 -0.35 16.30 21.67
N ILE A 327 0.48 15.27 21.89
CA ILE A 327 0.82 14.25 20.90
C ILE A 327 0.08 12.95 21.25
N LEU A 328 -0.90 12.58 20.43
CA LEU A 328 -1.67 11.35 20.54
C LEU A 328 -1.21 10.35 19.48
N LEU A 329 -0.55 9.27 19.90
CA LEU A 329 -0.14 8.17 19.03
C LEU A 329 -1.30 7.18 18.84
N VAL A 330 -1.54 6.75 17.60
CA VAL A 330 -2.47 5.66 17.27
C VAL A 330 -1.65 4.42 16.93
N ALA A 331 -1.78 3.39 17.76
CA ALA A 331 -1.11 2.10 17.60
C ALA A 331 -2.13 1.00 17.28
N GLY A 332 -1.74 0.07 16.42
CA GLY A 332 -2.55 -1.08 16.04
C GLY A 332 -1.96 -1.79 14.82
N ARG A 333 -2.39 -3.04 14.57
CA ARG A 333 -1.93 -3.81 13.41
C ARG A 333 -2.17 -3.12 12.07
N SER A 334 -1.40 -3.51 11.07
CA SER A 334 -1.70 -3.20 9.67
C SER A 334 -3.16 -3.57 9.35
N GLY A 335 -3.89 -2.68 8.67
CA GLY A 335 -5.31 -2.89 8.35
C GLY A 335 -6.31 -2.57 9.47
N SER A 336 -5.89 -2.12 10.66
CA SER A 336 -6.83 -1.81 11.76
C SER A 336 -7.69 -0.55 11.57
N GLY A 337 -7.43 0.25 10.53
CA GLY A 337 -8.15 1.49 10.21
C GLY A 337 -7.43 2.80 10.56
N LYS A 338 -6.14 2.76 10.93
CA LYS A 338 -5.38 3.95 11.40
C LYS A 338 -5.35 5.09 10.38
N SER A 339 -4.98 4.81 9.13
CA SER A 339 -4.96 5.83 8.07
C SER A 339 -6.37 6.34 7.71
N THR A 340 -7.39 5.49 7.82
CA THR A 340 -8.79 5.90 7.64
C THR A 340 -9.24 6.85 8.75
N LEU A 341 -8.86 6.57 10.00
CA LEU A 341 -9.08 7.46 11.14
C LEU A 341 -8.40 8.81 10.91
N ALA A 342 -7.14 8.81 10.47
CA ALA A 342 -6.41 10.03 10.12
C ALA A 342 -7.14 10.89 9.07
N ARG A 343 -7.59 10.29 7.96
CA ARG A 343 -8.33 11.00 6.89
C ARG A 343 -9.70 11.50 7.34
N CYS A 344 -10.41 10.73 8.17
CA CYS A 344 -11.70 11.14 8.73
C CYS A 344 -11.52 12.31 9.71
N CYS A 345 -10.50 12.25 10.56
CA CYS A 345 -10.15 13.34 11.46
C CYS A 345 -9.83 14.63 10.70
N ALA A 346 -9.13 14.54 9.57
CA ALA A 346 -8.78 15.69 8.73
C ALA A 346 -9.92 16.22 7.83
N GLY A 347 -11.08 15.56 7.80
CA GLY A 347 -12.22 15.94 6.97
C GLY A 347 -12.07 15.64 5.47
N VAL A 348 -11.06 14.85 5.10
CA VAL A 348 -10.81 14.40 3.72
C VAL A 348 -11.69 13.20 3.37
N GLN A 349 -11.78 12.23 4.29
CA GLN A 349 -12.70 11.10 4.16
C GLN A 349 -14.00 11.41 4.93
N PRO A 350 -15.19 11.35 4.29
CA PRO A 350 -16.45 11.54 4.98
C PRO A 350 -16.76 10.37 5.93
N LEU A 351 -17.39 10.68 7.06
CA LEU A 351 -17.95 9.68 7.96
C LEU A 351 -19.26 9.14 7.40
N SER A 352 -19.47 7.83 7.49
CA SER A 352 -20.76 7.17 7.21
C SER A 352 -21.79 7.46 8.31
N SER A 353 -21.34 7.60 9.56
CA SER A 353 -22.14 8.04 10.70
C SER A 353 -21.26 8.66 11.78
N GLY A 354 -21.87 9.36 12.73
CA GLY A 354 -21.14 10.10 13.76
C GLY A 354 -20.77 11.52 13.32
N ARG A 355 -19.92 12.19 14.10
CA ARG A 355 -19.46 13.55 13.79
C ARG A 355 -18.02 13.78 14.23
N CYS A 356 -17.28 14.53 13.41
CA CYS A 356 -15.97 15.07 13.76
C CYS A 356 -16.08 16.60 13.86
N THR A 357 -15.65 17.19 14.97
CA THR A 357 -15.72 18.63 15.21
C THR A 357 -14.38 19.21 15.65
N LEU A 358 -13.96 20.31 15.04
CA LEU A 358 -12.78 21.10 15.41
C LEU A 358 -13.25 22.36 16.16
N LYS A 359 -12.92 22.49 17.45
CA LYS A 359 -13.39 23.59 18.33
C LYS A 359 -14.92 23.75 18.30
N GLY A 360 -15.65 22.62 18.29
CA GLY A 360 -17.12 22.57 18.36
C GLY A 360 -17.87 22.73 17.03
N ARG A 361 -17.18 23.00 15.92
CA ARG A 361 -17.76 23.11 14.56
C ARG A 361 -17.36 21.90 13.71
N PRO A 362 -18.19 21.45 12.74
CA PRO A 362 -17.83 20.37 11.83
C PRO A 362 -16.50 20.62 11.14
N VAL A 363 -15.70 19.57 10.98
CA VAL A 363 -14.41 19.65 10.27
C VAL A 363 -14.64 19.74 8.77
N HIS A 364 -13.90 20.62 8.12
CA HIS A 364 -13.74 20.65 6.67
C HIS A 364 -12.28 20.37 6.27
N ALA A 365 -12.08 19.80 5.08
CA ALA A 365 -10.75 19.59 4.53
C ALA A 365 -10.00 20.93 4.41
N GLY A 366 -8.70 20.92 4.71
CA GLY A 366 -7.87 22.13 4.76
C GLY A 366 -7.80 22.83 6.13
N GLU A 367 -8.66 22.48 7.09
CA GLU A 367 -8.63 23.07 8.44
C GLU A 367 -7.69 22.35 9.42
N ILE A 368 -7.32 21.12 9.06
CA ILE A 368 -6.42 20.24 9.81
C ILE A 368 -5.32 19.84 8.84
N GLY A 369 -4.07 19.94 9.30
CA GLY A 369 -2.94 19.59 8.47
C GLY A 369 -2.78 18.07 8.40
N LEU A 370 -2.95 17.47 7.22
CA LEU A 370 -2.76 16.03 7.00
C LEU A 370 -1.50 15.75 6.19
N SER A 371 -0.54 15.03 6.78
CA SER A 371 0.57 14.41 6.06
C SER A 371 0.24 12.94 5.81
N PHE A 372 0.36 12.52 4.55
CA PHE A 372 0.01 11.18 4.11
C PHE A 372 1.22 10.25 4.22
N GLN A 373 0.96 8.95 4.39
CA GLN A 373 1.99 7.91 4.50
C GLN A 373 3.04 7.96 3.37
N ARG A 374 2.60 8.26 2.14
CA ARG A 374 3.44 8.35 0.95
C ARG A 374 3.62 9.82 0.55
N PRO A 375 4.85 10.36 0.52
CA PRO A 375 5.07 11.76 0.22
C PRO A 375 4.73 12.10 -1.24
N HIS A 376 5.02 11.20 -2.18
CA HIS A 376 4.73 11.42 -3.59
C HIS A 376 3.24 11.62 -3.90
N SER A 377 2.34 11.08 -3.08
CA SER A 377 0.89 11.31 -3.23
C SER A 377 0.48 12.75 -2.90
N GLN A 378 1.37 13.53 -2.27
CA GLN A 378 1.12 14.92 -1.87
C GLN A 378 1.96 15.94 -2.65
N LEU A 379 2.90 15.49 -3.50
CA LEU A 379 3.79 16.36 -4.25
C LEU A 379 3.31 16.43 -5.70
N PHE A 380 2.89 17.61 -6.14
CA PHE A 380 2.22 17.79 -7.43
C PHE A 380 2.49 19.14 -8.12
N CYS A 381 3.21 20.06 -7.48
CA CYS A 381 3.64 21.31 -8.12
C CYS A 381 4.99 21.15 -8.86
N ASP A 382 5.27 22.07 -9.78
CA ASP A 382 6.51 22.05 -10.59
C ASP A 382 7.76 22.43 -9.79
N MET A 383 7.59 23.21 -8.71
CA MET A 383 8.67 23.60 -7.81
C MET A 383 8.36 23.28 -6.35
N VAL A 384 9.40 22.95 -5.58
CA VAL A 384 9.32 22.74 -4.12
C VAL A 384 8.73 23.94 -3.39
N SER A 385 9.10 25.17 -3.78
CA SER A 385 8.53 26.39 -3.19
C SER A 385 7.01 26.50 -3.41
N GLU A 386 6.55 26.16 -4.62
CA GLU A 386 5.14 26.16 -4.98
C GLU A 386 4.36 25.06 -4.25
N ASP A 387 4.95 23.87 -4.10
CA ASP A 387 4.33 22.74 -3.40
C ASP A 387 4.11 23.07 -1.91
N ILE A 388 5.12 23.66 -1.25
CA ILE A 388 5.02 24.12 0.14
C ILE A 388 4.03 25.29 0.26
N GLY A 389 4.04 26.20 -0.70
CA GLY A 389 3.17 27.38 -0.72
C GLY A 389 1.72 27.10 -1.14
N PHE A 390 1.42 25.91 -1.66
CA PHE A 390 0.10 25.56 -2.21
C PHE A 390 -1.03 25.70 -1.18
N GLY A 391 -0.88 25.03 -0.03
CA GLY A 391 -1.87 25.08 1.06
C GLY A 391 -2.08 26.50 1.61
N PRO A 392 -1.02 27.22 2.01
CA PRO A 392 -1.10 28.63 2.43
C PRO A 392 -1.84 29.53 1.43
N THR A 393 -1.58 29.35 0.13
CA THR A 393 -2.25 30.13 -0.93
C THR A 393 -3.75 29.85 -0.95
N ASN A 394 -4.16 28.57 -0.88
CA ASN A 394 -5.55 28.16 -0.95
C ASN A 394 -6.39 28.59 0.27
N ILE A 395 -5.77 28.71 1.45
CA ILE A 395 -6.45 29.28 2.64
C ILE A 395 -6.51 30.82 2.62
N GLY A 396 -6.06 31.46 1.53
CA GLY A 396 -6.15 32.91 1.32
C GLY A 396 -5.05 33.72 2.02
N MET A 397 -3.89 33.11 2.29
CA MET A 397 -2.76 33.83 2.88
C MET A 397 -2.15 34.82 1.86
N PRO A 398 -1.79 36.06 2.28
CA PRO A 398 -1.13 37.02 1.38
C PRO A 398 0.21 36.51 0.85
N PRO A 399 0.62 36.86 -0.40
CA PRO A 399 1.85 36.33 -1.02
C PRO A 399 3.12 36.50 -0.19
N GLU A 400 3.26 37.61 0.53
CA GLU A 400 4.41 37.85 1.42
C GLU A 400 4.40 36.89 2.61
N ARG A 401 3.21 36.61 3.15
CA ARG A 401 3.02 35.66 4.26
C ARG A 401 3.19 34.21 3.79
N VAL A 402 2.78 33.87 2.56
CA VAL A 402 3.07 32.56 1.94
C VAL A 402 4.57 32.37 1.82
N SER A 403 5.29 33.37 1.29
CA SER A 403 6.75 33.32 1.14
C SER A 403 7.45 33.12 2.49
N GLN A 404 6.98 33.81 3.54
CA GLN A 404 7.49 33.62 4.90
C GLN A 404 7.18 32.22 5.43
N ALA A 405 5.95 31.72 5.27
CA ALA A 405 5.57 30.39 5.73
C ALA A 405 6.38 29.27 5.04
N VAL A 406 6.71 29.44 3.75
CA VAL A 406 7.61 28.55 3.01
C VAL A 406 9.01 28.57 3.64
N GLN A 407 9.56 29.74 3.92
CA GLN A 407 10.88 29.88 4.55
C GLN A 407 10.92 29.27 5.95
N ASP A 408 9.96 29.62 6.81
CA ASP A 408 9.85 29.10 8.19
C ASP A 408 9.75 27.57 8.22
N SER A 409 9.00 27.00 7.27
CA SER A 409 8.83 25.54 7.14
C SER A 409 10.10 24.87 6.63
N CYS A 410 10.81 25.48 5.68
CA CYS A 410 12.09 24.98 5.19
C CYS A 410 13.16 24.99 6.28
N GLU A 411 13.23 26.04 7.09
CA GLU A 411 14.15 26.13 8.23
C GLU A 411 13.85 25.05 9.28
N SER A 412 12.57 24.89 9.65
CA SER A 412 12.13 23.89 10.63
C SER A 412 12.47 22.45 10.23
N LEU A 413 12.46 22.16 8.92
CA LEU A 413 12.72 20.84 8.35
C LEU A 413 14.10 20.69 7.68
N SER A 414 14.97 21.71 7.83
CA SER A 414 16.32 21.77 7.24
C SER A 414 16.31 21.41 5.75
N ILE A 415 15.35 21.98 5.02
CA ILE A 415 15.28 21.89 3.55
C ILE A 415 16.19 23.00 3.00
N PRO A 416 17.27 22.66 2.27
CA PRO A 416 18.16 23.67 1.72
C PRO A 416 17.44 24.58 0.73
N SER A 417 17.72 25.88 0.80
CA SER A 417 17.13 26.87 -0.13
C SER A 417 17.44 26.58 -1.61
N THR A 418 18.54 25.89 -1.89
CA THR A 418 18.92 25.43 -3.23
C THR A 418 17.96 24.38 -3.82
N MET A 419 17.09 23.77 -3.01
CA MET A 419 16.08 22.82 -3.47
C MET A 419 14.76 23.48 -3.87
N LEU A 420 14.50 24.72 -3.44
CA LEU A 420 13.25 25.44 -3.73
C LEU A 420 12.88 25.51 -5.22
N PRO A 421 13.81 25.75 -6.16
CA PRO A 421 13.48 25.79 -7.59
C PRO A 421 13.47 24.41 -8.27
N ARG A 422 13.73 23.32 -7.53
CA ARG A 422 13.74 21.96 -8.10
C ARG A 422 12.32 21.40 -8.15
N HIS A 423 12.12 20.45 -9.05
CA HIS A 423 10.89 19.65 -9.08
C HIS A 423 10.84 18.69 -7.87
N PRO A 424 9.75 18.65 -7.08
CA PRO A 424 9.69 17.86 -5.84
C PRO A 424 9.97 16.37 -6.04
N LEU A 425 9.47 15.78 -7.13
CA LEU A 425 9.66 14.34 -7.42
C LEU A 425 11.09 13.95 -7.84
N THR A 426 11.99 14.91 -8.09
CA THR A 426 13.41 14.60 -8.39
C THR A 426 14.27 14.56 -7.13
N LEU A 427 13.71 14.92 -5.97
CA LEU A 427 14.39 14.84 -4.69
C LEU A 427 14.47 13.38 -4.20
N SER A 428 15.45 13.08 -3.34
CA SER A 428 15.47 11.81 -2.60
C SER A 428 14.21 11.62 -1.75
N GLY A 429 13.81 10.37 -1.47
CA GLY A 429 12.60 10.08 -0.69
C GLY A 429 12.54 10.77 0.69
N GLY A 430 13.67 10.89 1.38
CA GLY A 430 13.74 11.62 2.65
C GLY A 430 13.46 13.11 2.52
N TYR A 431 13.95 13.76 1.44
CA TYR A 431 13.64 15.15 1.14
C TYR A 431 12.21 15.34 0.64
N GLN A 432 11.69 14.43 -0.19
CA GLN A 432 10.28 14.44 -0.60
C GLN A 432 9.34 14.46 0.61
N ARG A 433 9.66 13.64 1.63
CA ARG A 433 8.93 13.58 2.89
C ARG A 433 9.00 14.87 3.69
N ARG A 434 10.19 15.46 3.83
CA ARG A 434 10.34 16.77 4.47
C ARG A 434 9.54 17.85 3.74
N VAL A 435 9.60 17.91 2.40
CA VAL A 435 8.83 18.87 1.60
C VAL A 435 7.32 18.65 1.78
N ALA A 436 6.85 17.40 1.76
CA ALA A 436 5.44 17.08 1.97
C ALA A 436 4.94 17.53 3.36
N ILE A 437 5.73 17.29 4.41
CA ILE A 437 5.45 17.77 5.77
C ILE A 437 5.51 19.30 5.84
N ALA A 438 6.48 19.94 5.17
CA ALA A 438 6.61 21.39 5.11
C ALA A 438 5.36 22.06 4.53
N GLY A 439 4.77 21.51 3.45
CA GLY A 439 3.53 22.04 2.88
C GLY A 439 2.34 21.98 3.84
N VAL A 440 2.32 21.01 4.76
CA VAL A 440 1.31 20.90 5.81
C VAL A 440 1.59 21.87 6.96
N VAL A 441 2.86 21.99 7.38
CA VAL A 441 3.30 22.90 8.45
C VAL A 441 3.08 24.36 8.08
N ALA A 442 3.34 24.73 6.82
CA ALA A 442 3.18 26.09 6.31
C ALA A 442 1.75 26.62 6.45
N MET A 443 0.74 25.74 6.49
CA MET A 443 -0.66 26.12 6.70
C MET A 443 -0.96 26.59 8.13
N GLN A 444 -0.10 26.29 9.11
CA GLN A 444 -0.24 26.62 10.53
C GLN A 444 -1.62 26.22 11.15
N PRO A 445 -2.15 25.01 10.92
CA PRO A 445 -3.43 24.58 11.48
C PRO A 445 -3.36 24.37 13.00
N PRO A 446 -4.50 24.44 13.71
CA PRO A 446 -4.56 24.16 15.15
C PRO A 446 -4.36 22.68 15.48
N VAL A 447 -4.57 21.77 14.52
CA VAL A 447 -4.40 20.33 14.68
C VAL A 447 -3.64 19.78 13.47
N TYR A 448 -2.68 18.89 13.74
CA TYR A 448 -1.92 18.16 12.75
C TYR A 448 -2.22 16.67 12.85
N VAL A 449 -2.24 15.99 11.71
CA VAL A 449 -2.35 14.56 11.57
C VAL A 449 -1.18 14.10 10.72
N PHE A 450 -0.29 13.31 11.31
CA PHE A 450 0.87 12.74 10.62
C PHE A 450 0.67 11.23 10.49
N ASP A 451 0.51 10.76 9.26
CA ASP A 451 0.45 9.33 8.94
C ASP A 451 1.85 8.84 8.57
N GLU A 452 2.49 8.11 9.48
CA GLU A 452 3.84 7.55 9.36
C GLU A 452 4.95 8.56 9.05
N PRO A 453 5.13 9.69 9.77
CA PRO A 453 6.04 10.75 9.35
C PRO A 453 7.53 10.36 9.37
N GLY A 454 7.92 9.37 10.17
CA GLY A 454 9.31 8.89 10.30
C GLY A 454 9.75 7.84 9.27
N ALA A 455 8.83 7.24 8.53
CA ALA A 455 9.14 6.12 7.63
C ALA A 455 10.15 6.50 6.53
N GLY A 456 11.13 5.63 6.27
CA GLY A 456 12.18 5.87 5.27
C GLY A 456 13.08 7.09 5.57
N LEU A 457 13.04 7.65 6.79
CA LEU A 457 14.01 8.63 7.25
C LEU A 457 15.11 7.94 8.04
N ASP A 458 16.31 8.49 7.89
CA ASP A 458 17.48 8.16 8.68
C ASP A 458 17.37 8.76 10.10
N ALA A 459 18.33 8.47 10.99
CA ALA A 459 18.21 8.85 12.40
C ALA A 459 18.22 10.37 12.59
N ALA A 460 19.01 11.08 11.78
CA ALA A 460 19.04 12.54 11.75
C ALA A 460 17.69 13.13 11.31
N GLY A 461 17.08 12.57 10.28
CA GLY A 461 15.75 12.92 9.78
C GLY A 461 14.65 12.67 10.80
N LYS A 462 14.61 11.49 11.42
CA LYS A 462 13.67 11.16 12.50
C LYS A 462 13.77 12.14 13.66
N SER A 463 15.00 12.41 14.13
CA SER A 463 15.29 13.39 15.19
C SER A 463 14.81 14.81 14.85
N GLN A 464 14.82 15.18 13.57
CA GLN A 464 14.27 16.45 13.12
C GLN A 464 12.74 16.48 13.18
N ILE A 465 12.07 15.41 12.76
CA ILE A 465 10.61 15.30 12.90
C ILE A 465 10.22 15.37 14.38
N HIS A 466 10.93 14.69 15.28
CA HIS A 466 10.65 14.78 16.72
C HIS A 466 10.70 16.23 17.21
N ARG A 467 11.77 16.97 16.87
CA ARG A 467 11.90 18.40 17.23
C ARG A 467 10.78 19.26 16.66
N LEU A 468 10.36 19.00 15.42
CA LEU A 468 9.24 19.69 14.79
C LEU A 468 7.94 19.43 15.57
N LEU A 469 7.57 18.18 15.83
CA LEU A 469 6.32 17.83 16.53
C LEU A 469 6.27 18.47 17.92
N HIS A 470 7.38 18.44 18.65
CA HIS A 470 7.47 19.10 19.96
C HIS A 470 7.35 20.62 19.86
N SER A 471 7.95 21.24 18.85
CA SER A 471 7.81 22.67 18.59
C SER A 471 6.35 23.04 18.32
N LEU A 472 5.66 22.29 17.45
CA LEU A 472 4.25 22.49 17.12
C LEU A 472 3.35 22.30 18.35
N ALA A 473 3.57 21.24 19.13
CA ALA A 473 2.83 21.00 20.37
C ALA A 473 3.03 22.16 21.37
N ARG A 474 4.26 22.64 21.56
CA ARG A 474 4.56 23.80 22.44
C ARG A 474 3.87 25.08 22.00
N GLN A 475 3.71 25.28 20.69
CA GLN A 475 2.98 26.40 20.10
C GLN A 475 1.45 26.30 20.30
N GLY A 476 0.94 25.20 20.84
CA GLY A 476 -0.47 25.02 21.18
C GLY A 476 -1.23 24.07 20.26
N ALA A 477 -0.57 23.48 19.26
CA ALA A 477 -1.22 22.56 18.35
C ALA A 477 -1.57 21.22 19.03
N GLY A 478 -2.63 20.57 18.57
CA GLY A 478 -2.90 19.15 18.84
C GLY A 478 -2.33 18.28 17.72
N ILE A 479 -1.78 17.12 18.05
CA ILE A 479 -1.12 16.24 17.08
C ILE A 479 -1.72 14.83 17.19
N LEU A 480 -2.28 14.33 16.09
CA LEU A 480 -2.54 12.91 15.89
C LEU A 480 -1.37 12.32 15.12
N LEU A 481 -0.75 11.29 15.67
CA LEU A 481 0.37 10.61 15.05
C LEU A 481 -0.04 9.15 14.82
N VAL A 482 0.05 8.68 13.59
CA VAL A 482 -0.09 7.26 13.26
C VAL A 482 1.30 6.73 12.97
N SER A 483 1.73 5.67 13.66
CA SER A 483 2.94 4.95 13.27
C SER A 483 2.95 3.48 13.65
N HIS A 484 3.72 2.68 12.90
CA HIS A 484 4.08 1.29 13.22
C HIS A 484 5.41 1.17 13.98
N ASP A 485 6.24 2.23 14.02
CA ASP A 485 7.49 2.26 14.79
C ASP A 485 7.22 2.68 16.25
N LEU A 486 6.69 1.73 17.02
CA LEU A 486 6.25 2.02 18.38
C LEU A 486 7.40 2.30 19.36
N ASP A 487 8.59 1.74 19.12
CA ASP A 487 9.78 2.03 19.93
C ASP A 487 10.19 3.50 19.80
N GLU A 488 10.11 4.05 18.58
CA GLU A 488 10.40 5.46 18.31
C GLU A 488 9.34 6.40 18.92
N TRP A 489 8.06 6.11 18.71
CA TRP A 489 7.00 7.11 18.93
C TRP A 489 6.31 7.06 20.29
N ILE A 490 6.30 5.92 20.99
CA ILE A 490 5.77 5.85 22.36
C ILE A 490 6.50 6.80 23.32
N PRO A 491 7.85 6.90 23.35
CA PRO A 491 8.53 7.85 24.22
C PRO A 491 8.23 9.33 23.93
N GLU A 492 7.83 9.65 22.70
CA GLU A 492 7.55 11.02 22.26
C GLU A 492 6.05 11.41 22.40
N ALA A 493 5.17 10.44 22.68
CA ALA A 493 3.73 10.64 22.81
C ALA A 493 3.29 10.99 24.25
N ASP A 494 2.19 11.74 24.38
CA ASP A 494 1.50 11.94 25.65
C ASP A 494 0.54 10.79 25.95
N ARG A 495 -0.19 10.34 24.92
CA ARG A 495 -1.23 9.30 24.99
C ARG A 495 -1.10 8.35 23.80
N VAL A 496 -1.55 7.12 24.01
CA VAL A 496 -1.58 6.05 23.02
C VAL A 496 -3.01 5.52 22.90
N ALA A 497 -3.57 5.66 21.71
CA ALA A 497 -4.84 5.08 21.28
C ALA A 497 -4.58 3.70 20.65
N LEU A 498 -5.15 2.65 21.25
CA LEU A 498 -5.04 1.29 20.76
C LEU A 498 -6.23 0.97 19.84
N LEU A 499 -5.97 0.82 18.54
CA LEU A 499 -6.98 0.56 17.51
C LEU A 499 -6.88 -0.88 16.99
N ALA A 500 -7.95 -1.66 17.14
CA ALA A 500 -8.09 -2.98 16.52
C ALA A 500 -9.44 -3.11 15.79
N GLN A 501 -9.38 -3.67 14.58
CA GLN A 501 -10.54 -3.99 13.76
C GLN A 501 -11.56 -2.83 13.66
N GLY A 502 -11.05 -1.60 13.47
CA GLY A 502 -11.88 -0.41 13.34
C GLY A 502 -12.49 0.11 14.64
N THR A 503 -12.10 -0.42 15.81
CA THR A 503 -12.59 0.01 17.13
C THR A 503 -11.44 0.46 18.03
N LEU A 504 -11.70 1.45 18.88
CA LEU A 504 -10.75 1.91 19.89
C LEU A 504 -10.87 0.99 21.12
N VAL A 505 -9.88 0.10 21.29
CA VAL A 505 -9.84 -0.88 22.39
C VAL A 505 -9.46 -0.24 23.71
N GLY A 506 -8.62 0.79 23.66
CA GLY A 506 -8.21 1.52 24.84
C GLY A 506 -7.44 2.80 24.51
N LEU A 507 -7.34 3.66 25.51
CA LEU A 507 -6.72 4.98 25.39
C LEU A 507 -5.97 5.28 26.68
N TYR A 508 -4.65 5.18 26.62
CA TYR A 508 -3.78 5.16 27.80
C TYR A 508 -2.78 6.32 27.75
N PRO A 509 -2.35 6.87 28.88
CA PRO A 509 -1.14 7.68 28.93
C PRO A 509 0.06 6.87 28.41
N ALA A 510 0.98 7.50 27.68
CA ALA A 510 2.12 6.79 27.09
C ALA A 510 2.98 6.09 28.15
N HIS A 511 3.20 6.73 29.30
CA HIS A 511 3.93 6.11 30.42
C HIS A 511 3.27 4.83 30.96
N GLU A 512 1.96 4.67 30.84
CA GLU A 512 1.27 3.45 31.26
C GLU A 512 1.57 2.32 30.27
N VAL A 513 1.54 2.59 28.96
CA VAL A 513 1.93 1.61 27.92
C VAL A 513 3.38 1.18 28.08
N VAL A 514 4.26 2.12 28.43
CA VAL A 514 5.67 1.83 28.72
C VAL A 514 5.83 0.93 29.96
N GLN A 515 5.02 1.14 31.00
CA GLN A 515 5.05 0.31 32.21
C GLN A 515 4.39 -1.05 32.03
N ARG A 516 3.44 -1.14 31.10
CA ARG A 516 2.59 -2.28 30.82
C ARG A 516 2.55 -2.57 29.32
N PRO A 517 3.69 -2.97 28.72
CA PRO A 517 3.76 -3.20 27.27
C PRO A 517 2.85 -4.34 26.80
N GLU A 518 2.38 -5.21 27.71
CA GLU A 518 1.37 -6.23 27.42
C GLU A 518 0.03 -5.63 26.93
N LEU A 519 -0.23 -4.34 27.18
CA LEU A 519 -1.39 -3.63 26.63
C LEU A 519 -1.41 -3.65 25.09
N LEU A 520 -0.25 -3.66 24.43
CA LEU A 520 -0.15 -3.74 22.96
C LEU A 520 -0.73 -5.04 22.40
N ARG A 521 -0.80 -6.11 23.21
CA ARG A 521 -1.42 -7.37 22.81
C ARG A 521 -2.93 -7.28 22.66
N GLN A 522 -3.58 -6.29 23.28
CA GLN A 522 -5.02 -6.04 23.10
C GLN A 522 -5.37 -5.71 21.65
N VAL A 523 -4.37 -5.24 20.89
CA VAL A 523 -4.49 -4.96 19.46
C VAL A 523 -3.61 -5.87 18.62
N GLU A 524 -3.27 -7.06 19.16
CA GLU A 524 -2.51 -8.12 18.49
C GLU A 524 -1.11 -7.69 18.00
N LEU A 525 -0.53 -6.67 18.64
CA LEU A 525 0.85 -6.25 18.39
C LEU A 525 1.81 -6.98 19.33
N ALA A 526 2.92 -7.46 18.77
CA ALA A 526 4.08 -7.92 19.53
C ALA A 526 4.66 -6.77 20.36
N VAL A 527 5.34 -7.11 21.45
CA VAL A 527 6.01 -6.09 22.27
C VAL A 527 7.29 -5.67 21.54
N PRO A 528 7.45 -4.38 21.22
CA PRO A 528 8.65 -3.87 20.58
C PRO A 528 9.93 -4.19 21.40
N PRO A 529 11.06 -4.50 20.74
CA PRO A 529 12.28 -4.95 21.42
C PRO A 529 12.82 -4.01 22.49
N GLU A 530 12.77 -2.69 22.29
CA GLU A 530 13.26 -1.73 23.28
C GLU A 530 12.38 -1.69 24.54
N LEU A 531 11.06 -1.72 24.35
CA LEU A 531 10.09 -1.82 25.45
C LEU A 531 10.23 -3.14 26.23
N ALA A 532 10.47 -4.25 25.52
CA ALA A 532 10.74 -5.54 26.15
C ALA A 532 12.04 -5.49 26.96
N LEU A 533 13.13 -4.99 26.39
CA LEU A 533 14.43 -4.87 27.06
C LEU A 533 14.31 -4.05 28.34
N ARG A 534 13.63 -2.91 28.28
CA ARG A 534 13.37 -2.08 29.45
C ARG A 534 12.64 -2.85 30.55
N SER A 535 11.58 -3.58 30.18
CA SER A 535 10.77 -4.32 31.15
C SER A 535 11.62 -5.35 31.90
N TYR A 536 12.49 -6.06 31.20
CA TYR A 536 13.45 -6.98 31.81
C TYR A 536 14.47 -6.26 32.72
N LEU A 537 15.01 -5.12 32.30
CA LEU A 537 15.93 -4.32 33.12
C LEU A 537 15.28 -3.75 34.38
N GLU A 538 13.95 -3.54 34.38
CA GLU A 538 13.17 -3.15 35.56
C GLU A 538 12.76 -4.37 36.42
N GLY A 539 13.26 -5.57 36.12
CA GLY A 539 12.95 -6.80 36.86
C GLY A 539 11.55 -7.35 36.59
N ARG A 540 10.92 -6.94 35.48
CA ARG A 540 9.60 -7.43 35.06
C ARG A 540 9.78 -8.48 33.98
N THR A 541 8.99 -9.55 34.04
CA THR A 541 8.94 -10.53 32.96
C THR A 541 7.95 -10.08 31.90
N VAL A 542 8.40 -9.97 30.65
CA VAL A 542 7.50 -9.91 29.50
C VAL A 542 7.35 -11.35 29.03
N PRO A 543 6.18 -11.99 29.17
CA PRO A 543 6.00 -13.36 28.68
C PRO A 543 6.41 -13.40 27.21
N ALA A 544 7.05 -14.48 26.73
CA ALA A 544 7.33 -14.63 25.30
C ALA A 544 6.06 -14.35 24.48
N ALA A 545 6.20 -13.68 23.33
CA ALA A 545 5.08 -13.53 22.41
C ALA A 545 4.51 -14.93 22.12
N PRO A 546 3.19 -15.15 22.18
CA PRO A 546 2.65 -16.40 21.68
C PRO A 546 3.13 -16.56 20.24
N ALA A 547 3.67 -17.73 19.90
CA ALA A 547 4.01 -18.06 18.51
C ALA A 547 2.83 -17.62 17.65
N ALA A 548 3.10 -16.81 16.61
CA ALA A 548 2.07 -16.27 15.75
C ALA A 548 1.24 -17.43 15.18
N GLN A 549 0.15 -17.79 15.86
CA GLN A 549 -0.82 -18.72 15.34
C GLN A 549 -1.48 -17.98 14.17
N PRO A 550 -1.69 -18.66 13.04
CA PRO A 550 -2.51 -18.12 11.95
C PRO A 550 -3.99 -18.15 12.40
N ASP A 551 -4.29 -17.50 13.51
CA ASP A 551 -5.61 -17.40 14.12
C ASP A 551 -6.11 -15.96 14.02
N GLY A 552 -5.82 -15.31 12.89
CA GLY A 552 -6.79 -14.38 12.35
C GLY A 552 -8.00 -15.22 12.00
N LYS A 553 -9.04 -15.24 12.85
CA LYS A 553 -10.36 -15.60 12.35
C LYS A 553 -10.54 -14.78 11.07
N PRO A 554 -10.79 -15.42 9.92
CA PRO A 554 -11.00 -14.67 8.71
C PRO A 554 -12.04 -13.61 9.05
N ILE A 555 -11.78 -12.35 8.68
CA ILE A 555 -12.88 -11.43 8.44
C ILE A 555 -13.68 -12.16 7.38
N VAL A 556 -14.73 -12.87 7.82
CA VAL A 556 -15.56 -13.65 6.92
C VAL A 556 -16.12 -12.60 5.97
N PRO A 557 -15.72 -12.57 4.68
CA PRO A 557 -16.42 -11.71 3.75
C PRO A 557 -17.88 -12.13 3.86
N GLY A 558 -18.75 -11.17 4.18
CA GLY A 558 -20.17 -11.42 4.42
C GLY A 558 -20.67 -12.37 3.35
N GLN A 559 -21.26 -13.51 3.76
CA GLN A 559 -21.54 -14.69 2.93
C GLN A 559 -21.64 -14.34 1.44
N LEU A 560 -20.52 -14.48 0.71
CA LEU A 560 -20.47 -14.11 -0.70
C LEU A 560 -21.60 -14.81 -1.45
N SER A 561 -22.39 -14.03 -2.17
CA SER A 561 -23.54 -14.50 -2.96
C SER A 561 -23.11 -15.57 -3.97
N VAL A 562 -24.07 -16.36 -4.45
CA VAL A 562 -23.79 -17.44 -5.44
C VAL A 562 -23.14 -16.86 -6.70
N LEU A 563 -23.51 -15.63 -7.09
CA LEU A 563 -22.93 -14.93 -8.24
C LEU A 563 -21.48 -14.50 -8.01
N GLU A 564 -21.13 -13.91 -6.86
CA GLU A 564 -19.75 -13.48 -6.58
C GLU A 564 -18.76 -14.64 -6.73
N ARG A 565 -19.17 -15.87 -6.38
CA ARG A 565 -18.34 -17.07 -6.46
C ARG A 565 -18.23 -17.74 -7.84
N CYS A 566 -18.99 -17.29 -8.85
CA CYS A 566 -18.92 -17.85 -10.19
C CYS A 566 -17.69 -17.32 -10.95
N ASP A 567 -17.14 -18.14 -11.85
CA ASP A 567 -16.00 -17.78 -12.69
C ASP A 567 -16.36 -16.63 -13.64
N ALA A 568 -15.46 -15.64 -13.74
CA ALA A 568 -15.65 -14.44 -14.57
C ALA A 568 -15.88 -14.75 -16.06
N ARG A 569 -15.30 -15.84 -16.59
CA ARG A 569 -15.54 -16.29 -17.98
C ARG A 569 -17.02 -16.58 -18.22
N ILE A 570 -17.66 -17.22 -17.25
CA ILE A 570 -19.06 -17.62 -17.33
C ILE A 570 -19.95 -16.42 -17.15
N LYS A 571 -19.60 -15.50 -16.25
CA LYS A 571 -20.32 -14.22 -16.10
C LYS A 571 -20.27 -13.39 -17.39
N ALA A 572 -19.11 -13.30 -18.04
CA ALA A 572 -18.94 -12.62 -19.33
C ALA A 572 -19.76 -13.30 -20.43
N LEU A 573 -19.71 -14.63 -20.53
CA LEU A 573 -20.50 -15.36 -21.51
C LEU A 573 -22.01 -15.24 -21.25
N ALA A 574 -22.43 -15.29 -19.98
CA ALA A 574 -23.81 -15.07 -19.57
C ALA A 574 -24.28 -13.66 -19.96
N LEU A 575 -23.46 -12.63 -19.78
CA LEU A 575 -23.76 -11.26 -20.20
C LEU A 575 -23.92 -11.15 -21.72
N ILE A 576 -23.05 -11.81 -22.50
CA ILE A 576 -23.16 -11.87 -23.96
C ILE A 576 -24.47 -12.55 -24.36
N LEU A 577 -24.79 -13.71 -23.78
CA LEU A 577 -26.01 -14.46 -24.06
C LEU A 577 -27.26 -13.63 -23.70
N VAL A 578 -27.28 -12.97 -22.55
CA VAL A 578 -28.41 -12.12 -22.14
C VAL A 578 -28.52 -10.87 -23.02
N THR A 579 -27.41 -10.31 -23.47
CA THR A 579 -27.41 -9.20 -24.44
C THR A 579 -28.04 -9.65 -25.76
N VAL A 580 -27.64 -10.81 -26.29
CA VAL A 580 -28.24 -11.41 -27.49
C VAL A 580 -29.73 -11.67 -27.26
N ALA A 581 -30.12 -12.26 -26.13
CA ALA A 581 -31.53 -12.49 -25.77
C ALA A 581 -32.33 -11.18 -25.75
N THR A 582 -31.75 -10.10 -25.22
CA THR A 582 -32.39 -8.77 -25.16
C THR A 582 -32.58 -8.15 -26.55
N PHE A 583 -31.66 -8.39 -27.49
CA PHE A 583 -31.83 -8.00 -28.89
C PHE A 583 -32.83 -8.87 -29.65
N MET A 584 -32.87 -10.17 -29.36
CA MET A 584 -33.81 -11.13 -29.95
C MET A 584 -35.23 -10.98 -29.41
N ALA A 585 -35.41 -10.42 -28.21
CA ALA A 585 -36.71 -10.23 -27.59
C ALA A 585 -37.64 -9.40 -28.49
N GLN A 586 -38.77 -10.01 -28.84
CA GLN A 586 -39.87 -9.38 -29.58
C GLN A 586 -41.12 -9.41 -28.71
N GLY A 587 -41.74 -8.25 -28.53
CA GLY A 587 -43.00 -8.13 -27.78
C GLY A 587 -42.84 -8.02 -26.26
N PRO A 588 -43.94 -7.65 -25.56
CA PRO A 588 -43.91 -7.29 -24.15
C PRO A 588 -43.66 -8.46 -23.19
N VAL A 589 -44.03 -9.69 -23.56
CA VAL A 589 -43.87 -10.88 -22.72
C VAL A 589 -42.38 -11.23 -22.57
N ALA A 590 -41.63 -11.25 -23.66
CA ALA A 590 -40.18 -11.49 -23.65
C ALA A 590 -39.44 -10.44 -22.80
N PHE A 591 -39.82 -9.16 -22.91
CA PHE A 591 -39.26 -8.10 -22.07
C PHE A 591 -39.62 -8.26 -20.59
N ALA A 592 -40.85 -8.65 -20.28
CA ALA A 592 -41.28 -8.90 -18.90
C ALA A 592 -40.54 -10.10 -18.28
N ALA A 593 -40.29 -11.15 -19.05
CA ALA A 593 -39.50 -12.30 -18.62
C ALA A 593 -38.04 -11.91 -18.32
N LEU A 594 -37.38 -11.16 -19.22
CA LEU A 594 -36.03 -10.65 -19.01
C LEU A 594 -35.94 -9.71 -17.81
N ALA A 595 -36.93 -8.82 -17.63
CA ALA A 595 -37.02 -7.96 -16.46
C ALA A 595 -37.20 -8.78 -15.18
N GLY A 596 -38.05 -9.80 -15.19
CA GLY A 596 -38.25 -10.71 -14.05
C GLY A 596 -36.97 -11.47 -13.68
N ILE A 597 -36.20 -11.92 -14.67
CA ILE A 597 -34.88 -12.52 -14.45
C ILE A 597 -33.92 -11.51 -13.84
N LEU A 598 -33.88 -10.27 -14.35
CA LEU A 598 -33.05 -9.21 -13.78
C LEU A 598 -33.42 -8.94 -12.31
N VAL A 599 -34.71 -8.85 -11.99
CA VAL A 599 -35.18 -8.69 -10.59
C VAL A 599 -34.77 -9.86 -9.72
N LEU A 600 -34.94 -11.11 -10.19
CA LEU A 600 -34.53 -12.30 -9.46
C LEU A 600 -33.01 -12.30 -9.20
N VAL A 601 -32.22 -11.97 -10.21
CA VAL A 601 -30.75 -11.89 -10.09
C VAL A 601 -30.33 -10.77 -9.14
N CYS A 602 -31.01 -9.61 -9.17
CA CYS A 602 -30.77 -8.53 -8.21
C CYS A 602 -31.18 -8.92 -6.79
N ALA A 603 -32.25 -9.70 -6.61
CA ALA A 603 -32.68 -10.17 -5.29
C ALA A 603 -31.74 -11.25 -4.70
N LEU A 604 -31.07 -12.00 -5.57
CA LEU A 604 -30.06 -13.01 -5.19
C LEU A 604 -28.64 -12.43 -5.10
N SER A 605 -28.47 -11.15 -5.45
CA SER A 605 -27.20 -10.42 -5.42
C SER A 605 -27.25 -9.31 -4.37
N PRO A 606 -26.14 -8.91 -3.72
CA PRO A 606 -26.16 -7.88 -2.68
C PRO A 606 -26.28 -6.45 -3.25
N ILE A 607 -27.03 -6.23 -4.33
CA ILE A 607 -27.19 -4.94 -5.01
C ILE A 607 -28.51 -4.31 -4.57
N HIS A 608 -28.48 -3.08 -4.07
CA HIS A 608 -29.72 -2.38 -3.79
C HIS A 608 -30.31 -1.79 -5.08
N PRO A 609 -31.65 -1.78 -5.26
CA PRO A 609 -32.30 -1.18 -6.42
C PRO A 609 -31.90 0.29 -6.66
N CYS A 610 -31.55 1.01 -5.59
CA CYS A 610 -31.04 2.37 -5.64
C CYS A 610 -29.68 2.49 -6.34
N ASP A 611 -28.82 1.46 -6.30
CA ASP A 611 -27.50 1.48 -6.94
C ASP A 611 -27.64 1.43 -8.45
N ILE A 612 -28.57 0.61 -8.95
CA ILE A 612 -28.92 0.53 -10.37
C ILE A 612 -29.53 1.85 -10.84
N ALA A 613 -30.42 2.44 -10.04
CA ALA A 613 -31.02 3.74 -10.36
C ALA A 613 -29.96 4.86 -10.44
N HIS A 614 -28.97 4.87 -9.55
CA HIS A 614 -27.84 5.80 -9.61
C HIS A 614 -26.93 5.54 -10.82
N GLY A 615 -26.66 4.27 -11.14
CA GLY A 615 -25.84 3.90 -12.30
C GLY A 615 -26.47 4.26 -13.64
N VAL A 616 -27.79 4.16 -13.77
CA VAL A 616 -28.55 4.54 -14.97
C VAL A 616 -28.74 6.07 -15.05
N ARG A 617 -28.68 6.80 -13.93
CA ARG A 617 -28.91 8.25 -13.86
C ARG A 617 -28.10 9.08 -14.89
N PRO A 618 -26.79 8.91 -15.07
CA PRO A 618 -26.04 9.65 -16.10
C PRO A 618 -26.50 9.33 -17.52
N THR A 619 -27.07 8.14 -17.76
CA THR A 619 -27.60 7.75 -19.07
C THR A 619 -29.04 8.21 -19.33
N LEU A 620 -29.76 8.75 -18.32
CA LEU A 620 -31.15 9.22 -18.49
C LEU A 620 -31.31 10.23 -19.62
N ILE A 621 -30.34 11.14 -19.78
CA ILE A 621 -30.37 12.12 -20.88
C ILE A 621 -30.36 11.41 -22.24
N ILE A 622 -29.49 10.40 -22.40
CA ILE A 622 -29.40 9.59 -23.62
C ILE A 622 -30.71 8.83 -23.84
N LEU A 623 -31.28 8.22 -22.79
CA LEU A 623 -32.55 7.48 -22.87
C LEU A 623 -33.72 8.37 -23.29
N ILE A 624 -33.81 9.58 -22.73
CA ILE A 624 -34.82 10.58 -23.08
C ILE A 624 -34.66 11.00 -24.54
N VAL A 625 -33.43 11.26 -24.98
CA VAL A 625 -33.13 11.63 -26.37
C VAL A 625 -33.50 10.50 -27.34
N VAL A 626 -33.16 9.24 -27.03
CA VAL A 626 -33.50 8.06 -27.84
C VAL A 626 -35.02 7.90 -27.95
N LEU A 627 -35.76 8.07 -26.85
CA LEU A 627 -37.22 8.01 -26.86
C LEU A 627 -37.81 9.11 -27.74
N LEU A 628 -37.34 10.35 -27.58
CA LEU A 628 -37.80 11.50 -28.35
C LEU A 628 -37.54 11.33 -29.84
N ILE A 629 -36.31 10.98 -30.24
CA ILE A 629 -35.92 10.78 -31.65
C ILE A 629 -36.78 9.70 -32.32
N ASN A 630 -37.07 8.59 -31.62
CA ASN A 630 -37.88 7.52 -32.19
C ASN A 630 -39.38 7.85 -32.20
N SER A 631 -39.85 8.74 -31.32
CA SER A 631 -41.25 9.17 -31.24
C SER A 631 -41.64 10.26 -32.25
N LEU A 632 -40.69 11.09 -32.67
CA LEU A 632 -40.92 12.26 -33.51
C LEU A 632 -40.71 11.96 -35.00
N ARG A 633 -41.63 12.45 -35.84
CA ARG A 633 -41.54 12.44 -37.30
C ARG A 633 -41.73 13.85 -37.87
N PHE A 634 -40.93 14.19 -38.87
CA PHE A 634 -40.92 15.48 -39.56
C PHE A 634 -41.75 15.50 -40.86
N ASP A 635 -42.47 14.41 -41.17
CA ASP A 635 -43.26 14.26 -42.39
C ASP A 635 -44.74 14.62 -42.21
N GLY A 636 -45.17 14.98 -40.99
CA GLY A 636 -46.55 15.35 -40.66
C GLY A 636 -47.53 14.18 -40.53
N THR A 637 -47.06 12.93 -40.60
CA THR A 637 -47.90 11.72 -40.65
C THR A 637 -48.14 11.02 -39.30
N GLY A 638 -47.77 11.66 -38.19
CA GLY A 638 -47.97 11.11 -36.84
C GLY A 638 -49.41 11.21 -36.31
N ASP A 639 -49.71 10.38 -35.31
CA ASP A 639 -51.02 10.28 -34.64
C ASP A 639 -51.37 11.53 -33.82
N LEU A 640 -50.37 12.31 -33.40
CA LEU A 640 -50.53 13.57 -32.69
C LEU A 640 -49.73 14.68 -33.40
N GLN A 641 -50.40 15.74 -33.87
CA GLN A 641 -49.76 16.84 -34.58
C GLN A 641 -49.44 18.03 -33.66
N LEU A 642 -48.21 18.53 -33.75
CA LEU A 642 -47.69 19.72 -33.07
C LEU A 642 -46.91 20.57 -34.10
N GLY A 643 -47.64 21.26 -34.97
CA GLY A 643 -47.04 22.02 -36.09
C GLY A 643 -46.39 21.10 -37.12
N TYR A 644 -45.13 21.38 -37.51
CA TYR A 644 -44.35 20.55 -38.45
C TYR A 644 -43.77 19.28 -37.80
N LEU A 645 -43.92 19.13 -36.49
CA LEU A 645 -43.55 17.92 -35.75
C LEU A 645 -44.81 17.10 -35.49
N SER A 646 -44.73 15.81 -35.79
CA SER A 646 -45.80 14.86 -35.49
C SER A 646 -45.26 13.71 -34.66
N ALA A 647 -45.97 13.30 -33.62
CA ALA A 647 -45.61 12.17 -32.77
C ALA A 647 -46.34 10.92 -33.24
N SER A 648 -45.62 9.80 -33.41
CA SER A 648 -46.20 8.51 -33.80
C SER A 648 -46.28 7.58 -32.60
N SER A 649 -47.43 6.98 -32.35
CA SER A 649 -47.62 5.96 -31.31
C SER A 649 -46.75 4.72 -31.56
N ILE A 650 -46.61 4.30 -32.82
CA ILE A 650 -45.74 3.21 -33.26
C ILE A 650 -44.26 3.58 -33.05
N GLY A 651 -43.89 4.83 -33.35
CA GLY A 651 -42.55 5.36 -33.08
C GLY A 651 -42.22 5.41 -31.60
N ALA A 652 -43.16 5.88 -30.77
CA ALA A 652 -43.04 5.90 -29.32
C ALA A 652 -42.90 4.48 -28.74
N LEU A 653 -43.64 3.50 -29.25
CA LEU A 653 -43.52 2.10 -28.84
C LEU A 653 -42.14 1.51 -29.20
N ARG A 654 -41.61 1.82 -30.40
CA ARG A 654 -40.25 1.43 -30.80
C ARG A 654 -39.19 2.09 -29.92
N GLY A 655 -39.35 3.38 -29.63
CA GLY A 655 -38.49 4.12 -28.71
C GLY A 655 -38.53 3.53 -27.29
N ALA A 656 -39.70 3.20 -26.78
CA ALA A 656 -39.88 2.55 -25.48
C ALA A 656 -39.22 1.17 -25.44
N CYS A 657 -39.35 0.36 -26.50
CA CYS A 657 -38.65 -0.93 -26.61
C CYS A 657 -37.12 -0.74 -26.65
N ALA A 658 -36.61 0.27 -27.36
CA ALA A 658 -35.19 0.57 -27.42
C ALA A 658 -34.63 1.01 -26.05
N VAL A 659 -35.36 1.88 -25.35
CA VAL A 659 -35.03 2.29 -23.97
C VAL A 659 -35.04 1.07 -23.04
N LEU A 660 -36.04 0.20 -23.14
CA LEU A 660 -36.15 -0.99 -22.31
C LEU A 660 -34.98 -1.97 -22.55
N ARG A 661 -34.54 -2.14 -23.81
CA ARG A 661 -33.33 -2.92 -24.13
C ARG A 661 -32.09 -2.33 -23.48
N ILE A 662 -31.88 -1.01 -23.59
CA ILE A 662 -30.72 -0.35 -22.98
C ILE A 662 -30.76 -0.52 -21.46
N VAL A 663 -31.92 -0.32 -20.82
CA VAL A 663 -32.08 -0.49 -19.36
C VAL A 663 -31.79 -1.92 -18.93
N LEU A 664 -32.27 -2.93 -19.67
CA LEU A 664 -31.99 -4.34 -19.37
C LEU A 664 -30.50 -4.67 -19.55
N ILE A 665 -29.88 -4.26 -20.65
CA ILE A 665 -28.45 -4.50 -20.92
C ILE A 665 -27.60 -3.82 -19.83
N VAL A 666 -27.87 -2.55 -19.52
CA VAL A 666 -27.17 -1.82 -18.45
C VAL A 666 -27.40 -2.48 -17.10
N GLY A 667 -28.62 -2.92 -16.80
CA GLY A 667 -28.95 -3.63 -15.56
C GLY A 667 -28.15 -4.93 -15.39
N PHE A 668 -28.15 -5.80 -16.39
CA PHE A 668 -27.36 -7.05 -16.36
C PHE A 668 -25.85 -6.77 -16.33
N ALA A 669 -25.38 -5.76 -17.06
CA ALA A 669 -23.97 -5.35 -17.03
C ALA A 669 -23.57 -4.84 -15.64
N LEU A 670 -24.42 -4.04 -14.97
CA LEU A 670 -24.18 -3.57 -13.60
C LEU A 670 -24.15 -4.74 -12.60
N VAL A 671 -25.01 -5.75 -12.75
CA VAL A 671 -24.95 -6.96 -11.94
C VAL A 671 -23.60 -7.65 -12.09
N VAL A 672 -23.15 -7.87 -13.32
CA VAL A 672 -21.85 -8.52 -13.58
C VAL A 672 -20.70 -7.67 -13.04
N ALA A 673 -20.72 -6.35 -13.29
CA ALA A 673 -19.68 -5.42 -12.81
C ALA A 673 -19.63 -5.29 -11.29
N SER A 674 -20.76 -5.46 -10.59
CA SER A 674 -20.80 -5.43 -9.12
C SER A 674 -20.39 -6.75 -8.46
N SER A 675 -20.34 -7.84 -9.23
CA SER A 675 -20.02 -9.19 -8.75
C SER A 675 -18.73 -9.75 -9.32
N THR A 676 -18.02 -8.97 -10.15
CA THR A 676 -16.77 -9.34 -10.82
C THR A 676 -15.85 -8.14 -10.75
N THR A 677 -14.65 -8.32 -10.22
CA THR A 677 -13.67 -7.22 -10.22
C THR A 677 -13.21 -6.94 -11.67
N PRO A 678 -12.83 -5.70 -12.02
CA PRO A 678 -12.30 -5.41 -13.35
C PRO A 678 -11.14 -6.35 -13.78
N PRO A 679 -10.19 -6.73 -12.91
CA PRO A 679 -9.16 -7.71 -13.22
C PRO A 679 -9.70 -9.12 -13.50
N GLU A 680 -10.68 -9.60 -12.72
CA GLU A 680 -11.34 -10.90 -12.98
C GLU A 680 -12.06 -10.91 -14.32
N GLY A 681 -12.75 -9.81 -14.66
CA GLY A 681 -13.40 -9.63 -15.96
C GLY A 681 -12.40 -9.67 -17.11
N ALA A 682 -11.25 -9.01 -16.94
CA ALA A 682 -10.15 -9.00 -17.91
C ALA A 682 -9.61 -10.41 -18.20
N ASP A 683 -9.26 -11.15 -17.15
CA ASP A 683 -8.77 -12.52 -17.25
C ASP A 683 -9.84 -13.46 -17.83
N GLY A 684 -11.11 -13.22 -17.48
CA GLY A 684 -12.25 -13.91 -18.07
C GLY A 684 -12.33 -13.73 -19.59
N VAL A 685 -12.24 -12.49 -20.08
CA VAL A 685 -12.27 -12.18 -21.52
C VAL A 685 -11.02 -12.72 -22.23
N ALA A 686 -9.83 -12.52 -21.65
CA ALA A 686 -8.57 -13.08 -22.15
C ALA A 686 -8.66 -14.60 -22.38
N ARG A 687 -9.18 -15.33 -21.40
CA ARG A 687 -9.36 -16.79 -21.50
C ARG A 687 -10.41 -17.19 -22.53
N LEU A 688 -11.47 -16.40 -22.71
CA LEU A 688 -12.46 -16.65 -23.78
C LEU A 688 -11.86 -16.50 -25.18
N LEU A 689 -10.79 -15.71 -25.34
CA LEU A 689 -10.09 -15.54 -26.61
C LEU A 689 -9.11 -16.68 -26.92
N GLN A 690 -8.74 -17.54 -25.95
CA GLN A 690 -7.78 -18.65 -26.14
C GLN A 690 -8.06 -19.57 -27.33
N PRO A 691 -9.30 -19.96 -27.66
CA PRO A 691 -9.59 -20.79 -28.82
C PRO A 691 -9.16 -20.17 -30.16
N LEU A 692 -9.05 -18.83 -30.23
CA LEU A 692 -8.58 -18.11 -31.41
C LEU A 692 -7.07 -18.30 -31.65
N ARG A 693 -6.32 -18.86 -30.69
CA ARG A 693 -4.91 -19.22 -30.88
C ARG A 693 -4.72 -20.22 -32.01
N ASN A 694 -5.71 -21.08 -32.24
CA ASN A 694 -5.70 -22.05 -33.35
C ASN A 694 -5.81 -21.36 -34.74
N LEU A 695 -6.05 -20.04 -34.77
CA LEU A 695 -6.13 -19.21 -35.97
C LEU A 695 -4.92 -18.27 -36.12
N GLU A 696 -3.78 -18.59 -35.48
CA GLU A 696 -2.54 -17.78 -35.51
C GLU A 696 -2.69 -16.35 -34.96
N VAL A 697 -3.76 -16.05 -34.23
CA VAL A 697 -3.89 -14.79 -33.49
C VAL A 697 -2.95 -14.83 -32.28
N ALA A 698 -2.18 -13.76 -32.05
CA ALA A 698 -1.32 -13.56 -30.87
C ALA A 698 -2.14 -13.32 -29.60
N VAL A 699 -2.98 -14.30 -29.23
CA VAL A 699 -3.93 -14.19 -28.13
C VAL A 699 -3.22 -13.99 -26.80
N ASP A 700 -2.05 -14.61 -26.61
CA ASP A 700 -1.29 -14.52 -25.36
C ASP A 700 -0.83 -13.09 -25.09
N ASP A 701 -0.27 -12.40 -26.10
CA ASP A 701 0.17 -11.00 -26.00
C ASP A 701 -1.00 -10.03 -25.79
N VAL A 702 -2.11 -10.23 -26.53
CA VAL A 702 -3.31 -9.40 -26.40
C VAL A 702 -3.97 -9.59 -25.03
N SER A 703 -4.06 -10.83 -24.56
CA SER A 703 -4.63 -11.18 -23.26
C SER A 703 -3.82 -10.59 -22.13
N MET A 704 -2.50 -10.70 -22.20
CA MET A 704 -1.60 -10.12 -21.21
C MET A 704 -1.65 -8.59 -21.22
N THR A 705 -1.58 -7.97 -22.40
CA THR A 705 -1.66 -6.50 -22.54
C THR A 705 -2.97 -5.99 -21.97
N MET A 706 -4.07 -6.68 -22.25
CA MET A 706 -5.40 -6.34 -21.73
C MET A 706 -5.51 -6.57 -20.22
N ALA A 707 -4.96 -7.66 -19.68
CA ALA A 707 -4.95 -7.95 -18.25
C ALA A 707 -4.13 -6.91 -17.46
N LEU A 708 -2.93 -6.56 -17.95
CA LEU A 708 -2.10 -5.48 -17.41
C LEU A 708 -2.86 -4.15 -17.47
N ALA A 709 -3.36 -3.76 -18.65
CA ALA A 709 -4.04 -2.48 -18.86
C ALA A 709 -5.29 -2.32 -17.97
N LEU A 710 -6.11 -3.38 -17.84
CA LEU A 710 -7.31 -3.34 -17.00
C LEU A 710 -6.98 -3.35 -15.51
N ARG A 711 -5.82 -3.90 -15.11
CA ARG A 711 -5.30 -3.81 -13.74
C ARG A 711 -4.71 -2.44 -13.42
N PHE A 712 -4.22 -1.71 -14.42
CA PHE A 712 -3.84 -0.31 -14.26
C PHE A 712 -5.05 0.58 -13.97
N LEU A 713 -6.25 0.30 -14.48
CA LEU A 713 -7.42 1.18 -14.26
C LEU A 713 -7.78 1.47 -12.79
N PRO A 714 -8.01 0.47 -11.91
CA PRO A 714 -8.36 0.73 -10.51
C PRO A 714 -7.23 1.46 -9.78
N VAL A 715 -5.99 1.08 -10.10
CA VAL A 715 -4.76 1.73 -9.67
C VAL A 715 -4.72 3.22 -10.08
N SER A 716 -5.00 3.53 -11.33
CA SER A 716 -5.09 4.91 -11.85
C SER A 716 -6.15 5.70 -11.13
N ALA A 717 -7.31 5.07 -10.87
CA ALA A 717 -8.40 5.70 -10.15
C ALA A 717 -8.02 5.98 -8.68
N GLN A 718 -7.27 5.08 -8.03
CA GLN A 718 -6.76 5.28 -6.68
C GLN A 718 -5.71 6.40 -6.62
N GLU A 719 -4.74 6.43 -7.55
CA GLU A 719 -3.75 7.51 -7.67
C GLU A 719 -4.45 8.86 -7.85
N PHE A 720 -5.43 8.90 -8.76
CA PHE A 720 -6.24 10.08 -9.01
C PHE A 720 -6.97 10.54 -7.74
N ALA A 721 -7.61 9.62 -7.02
CA ALA A 721 -8.29 9.92 -5.76
C ALA A 721 -7.31 10.41 -4.68
N GLN A 722 -6.11 9.83 -4.58
CA GLN A 722 -5.10 10.25 -3.60
C GLN A 722 -4.58 11.67 -3.86
N ILE A 723 -4.30 12.02 -5.12
CA ILE A 723 -3.86 13.37 -5.49
C ILE A 723 -4.98 14.39 -5.18
N LYS A 724 -6.22 14.03 -5.51
CA LYS A 724 -7.40 14.84 -5.18
C LYS A 724 -7.52 15.04 -3.66
N ASP A 725 -7.46 13.96 -2.88
CA ASP A 725 -7.51 13.97 -1.42
C ASP A 725 -6.39 14.85 -0.83
N ALA A 726 -5.18 14.80 -1.38
CA ALA A 726 -4.05 15.61 -0.94
C ALA A 726 -4.25 17.10 -1.24
N GLN A 727 -4.86 17.44 -2.38
CA GLN A 727 -5.22 18.82 -2.71
C GLN A 727 -6.35 19.36 -1.82
N GLU A 728 -7.38 18.54 -1.54
CA GLU A 728 -8.46 18.89 -0.59
C GLU A 728 -7.90 19.08 0.82
N ALA A 729 -6.98 18.21 1.26
CA ALA A 729 -6.27 18.35 2.54
C ALA A 729 -5.48 19.66 2.65
N ARG A 730 -5.06 20.23 1.51
CA ARG A 730 -4.41 21.55 1.39
C ARG A 730 -5.38 22.64 0.91
N ALA A 731 -6.65 22.51 1.32
CA ALA A 731 -7.72 23.51 1.17
C ALA A 731 -8.16 23.85 -0.27
N LEU A 732 -7.85 23.01 -1.27
CA LEU A 732 -8.44 23.18 -2.60
C LEU A 732 -9.90 22.66 -2.61
N ASP A 733 -10.84 23.51 -3.04
CA ASP A 733 -12.26 23.15 -3.10
C ASP A 733 -12.72 22.99 -4.57
N PHE A 734 -12.98 21.75 -4.99
CA PHE A 734 -13.43 21.43 -6.36
C PHE A 734 -14.87 21.88 -6.68
N SER A 735 -15.65 22.27 -5.67
CA SER A 735 -17.05 22.66 -5.81
C SER A 735 -17.24 24.18 -5.94
N LYS A 736 -16.27 24.97 -5.50
CA LYS A 736 -16.30 26.44 -5.55
C LYS A 736 -15.74 26.97 -6.87
N GLY A 737 -16.19 28.17 -7.24
CA GLY A 737 -15.74 28.88 -8.43
C GLY A 737 -16.64 28.74 -9.66
N ASN A 738 -16.34 29.52 -10.69
CA ASN A 738 -17.00 29.43 -11.99
C ASN A 738 -16.55 28.17 -12.77
N ILE A 739 -17.18 27.87 -13.91
CA ILE A 739 -16.88 26.64 -14.67
C ILE A 739 -15.40 26.59 -15.11
N ALA A 740 -14.79 27.73 -15.46
CA ALA A 740 -13.40 27.79 -15.88
C ALA A 740 -12.44 27.55 -14.71
N GLU A 741 -12.71 28.13 -13.54
CA GLU A 741 -11.96 27.87 -12.30
C GLU A 741 -12.05 26.40 -11.88
N ARG A 742 -13.26 25.82 -11.93
CA ARG A 742 -13.48 24.41 -11.64
C ARG A 742 -12.72 23.52 -12.62
N LEU A 743 -12.72 23.83 -13.92
CA LEU A 743 -11.91 23.11 -14.92
C LEU A 743 -10.40 23.27 -14.65
N GLY A 744 -9.96 24.45 -14.20
CA GLY A 744 -8.58 24.70 -13.76
C GLY A 744 -8.17 23.80 -12.59
N HIS A 745 -9.04 23.63 -11.59
CA HIS A 745 -8.79 22.72 -10.46
C HIS A 745 -8.65 21.26 -10.93
N TRP A 746 -9.43 20.83 -11.92
CA TRP A 746 -9.27 19.48 -12.51
C TRP A 746 -7.95 19.30 -13.25
N ASN A 747 -7.46 20.34 -13.92
CA ASN A 747 -6.16 20.29 -14.60
C ASN A 747 -5.00 20.08 -13.61
N ALA A 748 -5.12 20.65 -12.40
CA ALA A 748 -4.15 20.47 -11.32
C ALA A 748 -4.09 19.02 -10.78
N VAL A 749 -5.10 18.18 -11.03
CA VAL A 749 -5.08 16.75 -10.69
C VAL A 749 -4.64 15.89 -11.87
N LEU A 750 -5.08 16.24 -13.09
CA LEU A 750 -4.82 15.47 -14.31
C LEU A 750 -3.33 15.32 -14.63
N VAL A 751 -2.56 16.42 -14.60
CA VAL A 751 -1.14 16.39 -14.96
C VAL A 751 -0.33 15.50 -13.99
N PRO A 752 -0.42 15.69 -12.65
CA PRO A 752 0.25 14.80 -11.69
C PRO A 752 -0.22 13.34 -11.81
N ALA A 753 -1.51 13.09 -12.07
CA ALA A 753 -2.02 11.74 -12.26
C ALA A 753 -1.39 11.06 -13.49
N ILE A 754 -1.21 11.78 -14.61
CA ILE A 754 -0.53 11.25 -15.80
C ILE A 754 0.94 10.93 -15.48
N VAL A 755 1.65 11.81 -14.77
CA VAL A 755 3.05 11.57 -14.37
C VAL A 755 3.16 10.34 -13.46
N ALA A 756 2.25 10.21 -12.48
CA ALA A 756 2.19 9.05 -11.60
C ALA A 756 1.94 7.75 -12.39
N LEU A 757 1.11 7.80 -13.42
CA LEU A 757 0.84 6.64 -14.30
C LEU A 757 2.08 6.19 -15.07
N PHE A 758 2.84 7.12 -15.65
CA PHE A 758 4.09 6.76 -16.33
C PHE A 758 5.09 6.12 -15.37
N ARG A 759 5.31 6.71 -14.19
CA ARG A 759 6.22 6.15 -13.18
C ARG A 759 5.80 4.74 -12.78
N ARG A 760 4.51 4.52 -12.52
CA ARG A 760 4.00 3.21 -12.15
C ARG A 760 4.13 2.19 -13.27
N SER A 761 4.04 2.62 -14.53
CA SER A 761 4.29 1.74 -15.66
C SER A 761 5.74 1.24 -15.69
N ASP A 762 6.70 2.09 -15.34
CA ASP A 762 8.12 1.72 -15.23
C ASP A 762 8.35 0.76 -14.06
N GLU A 763 7.74 1.01 -12.90
CA GLU A 763 7.81 0.12 -11.72
C GLU A 763 7.25 -1.28 -12.03
N VAL A 764 6.10 -1.36 -12.71
CA VAL A 764 5.50 -2.64 -13.13
C VAL A 764 6.38 -3.34 -14.16
N ALA A 765 6.96 -2.61 -15.12
CA ALA A 765 7.87 -3.19 -16.11
C ALA A 765 9.10 -3.80 -15.43
N LEU A 766 9.69 -3.09 -14.45
CA LEU A 766 10.79 -3.60 -13.63
C LEU A 766 10.36 -4.84 -12.83
N ALA A 767 9.19 -4.82 -12.20
CA ALA A 767 8.68 -5.94 -11.41
C ALA A 767 8.36 -7.19 -12.24
N LEU A 768 7.90 -7.02 -13.48
CA LEU A 768 7.73 -8.12 -14.43
C LEU A 768 9.11 -8.68 -14.80
N ASN A 769 10.04 -7.80 -15.14
CA ASN A 769 11.39 -8.17 -15.53
C ASN A 769 12.10 -8.96 -14.41
N ASP A 770 12.01 -8.51 -13.14
CA ASP A 770 12.58 -9.16 -11.96
C ASP A 770 12.07 -10.61 -11.74
N ARG A 771 10.94 -10.99 -12.35
CA ARG A 771 10.33 -12.33 -12.23
C ARG A 771 10.29 -13.09 -13.56
N ALA A 772 11.37 -12.93 -14.32
CA ALA A 772 11.64 -13.73 -15.52
C ALA A 772 10.57 -13.59 -16.62
N TYR A 773 9.85 -12.47 -16.66
CA TYR A 773 8.87 -12.21 -17.71
C TYR A 773 9.57 -12.08 -19.08
N GLY A 774 9.07 -12.79 -20.11
CA GLY A 774 9.65 -12.83 -21.47
C GLY A 774 10.16 -14.21 -21.90
N ALA A 775 10.32 -15.16 -20.98
CA ALA A 775 10.64 -16.55 -21.30
C ALA A 775 9.35 -17.33 -21.59
N HIS A 776 8.88 -17.32 -22.84
CA HIS A 776 7.70 -18.09 -23.27
C HIS A 776 6.48 -17.94 -22.32
N ALA A 777 6.06 -16.70 -22.06
CA ALA A 777 4.94 -16.42 -21.16
C ALA A 777 3.71 -17.24 -21.56
N ARG A 778 3.36 -18.24 -20.75
CA ARG A 778 2.10 -18.97 -20.87
C ARG A 778 1.12 -18.34 -19.88
N ILE A 779 -0.13 -18.18 -20.29
CA ILE A 779 -1.22 -17.83 -19.37
C ILE A 779 -1.43 -19.03 -18.41
N PRO A 780 -1.65 -18.82 -17.10
CA PRO A 780 -1.95 -19.91 -16.17
C PRO A 780 -3.07 -20.83 -16.67
N GLU A 781 -2.95 -22.15 -16.39
CA GLU A 781 -4.02 -23.11 -16.71
C GLU A 781 -5.30 -22.74 -15.96
N ALA A 782 -6.41 -22.61 -16.70
CA ALA A 782 -7.66 -22.18 -16.11
C ALA A 782 -8.20 -23.21 -15.10
N LYS A 783 -8.73 -22.71 -13.97
CA LYS A 783 -9.43 -23.55 -12.97
C LYS A 783 -10.57 -24.31 -13.67
N PRO A 784 -10.75 -25.62 -13.39
CA PRO A 784 -11.88 -26.36 -13.93
C PRO A 784 -13.19 -25.75 -13.45
N LEU A 785 -14.18 -25.66 -14.34
CA LEU A 785 -15.48 -25.07 -14.03
C LEU A 785 -16.18 -25.87 -12.92
N GLY A 786 -16.71 -25.17 -11.93
CA GLY A 786 -17.50 -25.76 -10.87
C GLY A 786 -18.93 -26.08 -11.32
N VAL A 787 -19.68 -26.80 -10.47
CA VAL A 787 -21.10 -27.11 -10.71
C VAL A 787 -21.95 -25.83 -10.84
N ARG A 788 -21.57 -24.77 -10.13
CA ARG A 788 -22.27 -23.46 -10.15
C ARG A 788 -22.08 -22.72 -11.47
N ASP A 789 -20.87 -22.78 -12.01
CA ASP A 789 -20.51 -22.21 -13.31
C ASP A 789 -21.33 -22.85 -14.43
N ILE A 790 -21.44 -24.17 -14.41
CA ILE A 790 -22.25 -24.94 -15.36
C ILE A 790 -23.73 -24.57 -15.23
N ALA A 791 -24.24 -24.44 -13.99
CA ALA A 791 -25.63 -24.06 -13.76
C ALA A 791 -25.96 -22.66 -14.31
N LEU A 792 -25.10 -21.66 -14.07
CA LEU A 792 -25.28 -20.30 -14.59
C LEU A 792 -25.31 -20.30 -16.13
N LEU A 793 -24.38 -21.02 -16.75
CA LEU A 793 -24.31 -21.17 -18.21
C LEU A 793 -25.60 -21.76 -18.79
N VAL A 794 -26.09 -22.86 -18.20
CA VAL A 794 -27.32 -23.54 -18.64
C VAL A 794 -28.53 -22.62 -18.52
N VAL A 795 -28.64 -21.87 -17.42
CA VAL A 795 -29.71 -20.88 -17.22
C VAL A 795 -29.63 -19.80 -18.30
N SER A 796 -28.46 -19.21 -18.54
CA SER A 796 -28.27 -18.18 -19.57
C SER A 796 -28.61 -18.65 -20.98
N CYS A 797 -28.26 -19.89 -21.34
CA CYS A 797 -28.67 -20.50 -22.61
C CYS A 797 -30.20 -20.67 -22.68
N GLY A 798 -30.85 -21.08 -21.59
CA GLY A 798 -32.30 -21.17 -21.50
C GLY A 798 -32.99 -19.83 -21.74
N VAL A 799 -32.43 -18.73 -21.22
CA VAL A 799 -32.95 -17.36 -21.44
C VAL A 799 -32.94 -16.98 -22.92
N VAL A 800 -31.89 -17.33 -23.67
CA VAL A 800 -31.80 -17.08 -25.12
C VAL A 800 -32.88 -17.85 -25.88
N VAL A 801 -33.09 -19.12 -25.52
CA VAL A 801 -34.14 -19.97 -26.15
C VAL A 801 -35.53 -19.39 -25.92
N ILE A 802 -35.82 -18.96 -24.69
CA ILE A 802 -37.11 -18.34 -24.35
C ILE A 802 -37.30 -17.05 -25.15
N ALA A 803 -36.30 -16.16 -25.16
CA ALA A 803 -36.38 -14.88 -25.88
C ALA A 803 -36.50 -15.05 -27.40
N GLY A 804 -35.91 -16.10 -27.98
CA GLY A 804 -35.98 -16.40 -29.42
C GLY A 804 -37.26 -17.13 -29.85
N SER A 805 -37.96 -17.79 -28.93
CA SER A 805 -39.14 -18.60 -29.24
C SER A 805 -40.43 -17.81 -29.51
N GLY A 806 -40.42 -16.48 -29.30
CA GLY A 806 -41.57 -15.61 -29.56
C GLY A 806 -42.80 -15.89 -28.69
N LEU A 807 -42.63 -16.63 -27.59
CA LEU A 807 -43.63 -16.89 -26.56
C LEU A 807 -43.76 -15.75 -25.55
#